data_AF-A0A1G4QI18-F1
#
_entry.id   AF-A0A1G4QI18-F1
#
_cell.length_a   1.000
_cell.length_b   1.000
_cell.length_c   1.000
_cell.angle_alpha   90.00
_cell.angle_beta   90.00
_cell.angle_gamma   90.00
#
_symmetry.space_group_name_H-M   'P 1'
#
loop_
_entity.id
_entity.type
_entity.pdbx_description
1 polymer ?
#
loop_
_entity_poly.entity_id
_entity_poly.type
_entity_poly.pdbx_seq_one_letter_code
_entity_poly.pdbx_strand_id
1 'polypeptide(L)'
;MKANDIVKTNDPNISLYKELAKDLIKKENVNKLKTFFIFVKNKLSSIDDNSTEANIEYLLKSIFEELNYSVEQQKGGQIEGVKSRVDILLFENDKNKVDFNKKLKEAKKNNEPIPTEDILLIAEVKRPSFNFDNKDNVKEAEDQLYRYLNQYQKHYGILSNGEAWRLYDKSKVLYGEKRYIEFNFSKIEEKEEYKEQEWFVLFSYLIRKERYLKRSNVIEVEKEQIAKEKEIIQKTLREILYEKPDDSIVFKIAKNIYDKEFKISDKEITQNILASILEESIIFILRIFFIAYIEDNDIFKKILEENKLYRSSISFRYFFYDENTKKKLGYKKIITIFNLLDKGSDAIKFPVFNGGLFAEDKVKYLNNENLLSIGELEEILVKILFFEEKNIKDEKFVKYSKLDPKSFGELYETLLEYDLRIADTTVHRIVEDGVYLIRTEEELKNKKVNKVATYLKNNIYLTSRSLDRKKSGAYYTPDDLTDFMVTSSIEEQLKTKSPLDIKIIDNSCGSGHFLISCLDYLTEKVWYELDKFEDVKKELDKEYRAILKESEEYDVRDSISKELVLKRMLLKKCIYGVDINPISVEITMLSLWINTFIFGTPLSFIEHHIKVGNALLGYTKDEFFDITKKKFESGFSLFKKRIKEITTILENSYQKIKGINDNTKENIEKSKKIYQEYEKSENTDNLRIIFSLIKLYSLSFDKSLNIEFSDIAGVISLIENILSNKTF
;
A
#
# COMPACT_ATOMS: atom_id res chain seq x y z
N MET A 1 27.24 5.15 22.52
CA MET A 1 25.83 5.25 22.09
C MET A 1 25.79 5.24 20.58
N LYS A 2 24.85 4.52 19.96
CA LYS A 2 24.75 4.45 18.48
C LYS A 2 24.09 5.73 17.99
N ALA A 3 24.56 6.27 16.85
CA ALA A 3 24.00 7.47 16.21
C ALA A 3 22.49 7.38 15.86
N ASN A 4 21.85 6.21 16.05
CA ASN A 4 20.44 5.95 15.74
C ASN A 4 19.44 6.65 16.68
N ASP A 5 19.87 7.21 17.81
CA ASP A 5 18.91 7.81 18.76
C ASP A 5 18.59 9.30 18.47
N ILE A 6 19.38 9.99 17.64
CA ILE A 6 19.26 11.45 17.41
C ILE A 6 18.24 11.80 16.30
N VAL A 7 18.10 10.95 15.28
CA VAL A 7 17.21 11.19 14.13
C VAL A 7 16.03 10.22 14.16
N LYS A 8 14.81 10.76 14.21
CA LYS A 8 13.56 9.99 14.15
C LYS A 8 12.75 10.45 12.94
N THR A 9 12.25 9.55 12.12
CA THR A 9 11.57 9.90 10.87
C THR A 9 10.56 8.85 10.47
N ASN A 10 9.46 9.28 9.84
CA ASN A 10 8.55 8.42 9.08
C ASN A 10 8.69 8.62 7.57
N ASP A 11 9.63 9.48 7.12
CA ASP A 11 9.90 9.70 5.71
C ASP A 11 10.67 8.51 5.07
N PRO A 12 10.11 7.85 4.04
CA PRO A 12 10.73 6.68 3.40
C PRO A 12 12.00 7.03 2.60
N ASN A 13 12.23 8.31 2.30
CA ASN A 13 13.34 8.79 1.47
C ASN A 13 14.54 9.26 2.30
N ILE A 14 14.54 9.04 3.62
CA ILE A 14 15.64 9.46 4.51
C ILE A 14 17.02 8.99 4.04
N SER A 15 17.12 7.79 3.48
CA SER A 15 18.39 7.27 2.94
C SER A 15 18.94 8.13 1.80
N LEU A 16 18.04 8.58 0.91
CA LEU A 16 18.41 9.44 -0.21
C LEU A 16 18.81 10.82 0.29
N TYR A 17 18.05 11.40 1.23
CA TYR A 17 18.42 12.69 1.81
C TYR A 17 19.78 12.66 2.51
N LYS A 18 20.14 11.54 3.17
CA LYS A 18 21.49 11.36 3.74
C LYS A 18 22.58 11.34 2.67
N GLU A 19 22.34 10.68 1.53
CA GLU A 19 23.29 10.63 0.42
C GLU A 19 23.47 12.01 -0.24
N LEU A 20 22.35 12.67 -0.58
CA LEU A 20 22.34 14.02 -1.13
C LEU A 20 22.99 15.03 -0.19
N ALA A 21 22.70 14.94 1.12
CA ALA A 21 23.34 15.77 2.11
C ALA A 21 24.86 15.62 2.10
N LYS A 22 25.37 14.38 2.09
CA LYS A 22 26.82 14.11 2.01
C LYS A 22 27.43 14.68 0.74
N ASP A 23 26.81 14.49 -0.41
CA ASP A 23 27.39 14.91 -1.70
C ASP A 23 27.34 16.42 -1.91
N LEU A 24 26.27 17.06 -1.45
CA LEU A 24 26.10 18.50 -1.54
C LEU A 24 27.06 19.22 -0.57
N ILE A 25 27.24 18.67 0.64
CA ILE A 25 28.09 19.25 1.67
C ILE A 25 29.58 18.94 1.48
N LYS A 26 29.96 17.83 0.84
CA LYS A 26 31.35 17.58 0.40
C LYS A 26 31.90 18.71 -0.50
N LYS A 27 31.01 19.41 -1.20
CA LYS A 27 31.37 20.57 -2.04
C LYS A 27 31.54 21.86 -1.22
N GLU A 28 31.15 21.86 0.05
CA GLU A 28 31.33 22.96 0.99
C GLU A 28 32.55 22.74 1.89
N ASN A 29 33.06 23.83 2.48
CA ASN A 29 34.21 23.76 3.37
C ASN A 29 33.80 23.12 4.70
N VAL A 30 34.35 21.94 5.04
CA VAL A 30 34.11 21.20 6.30
C VAL A 30 34.26 22.10 7.54
N ASN A 31 35.14 23.10 7.51
CA ASN A 31 35.29 24.04 8.62
C ASN A 31 34.05 24.89 8.85
N LYS A 32 33.27 25.25 7.81
CA LYS A 32 32.02 26.01 7.97
C LYS A 32 30.97 25.21 8.72
N LEU A 33 30.80 23.92 8.40
CA LEU A 33 29.90 23.05 9.15
C LEU A 33 30.32 22.89 10.61
N LYS A 34 31.63 22.72 10.85
CA LYS A 34 32.15 22.62 12.21
C LYS A 34 31.85 23.88 13.01
N THR A 35 32.05 25.06 12.41
CA THR A 35 31.70 26.34 13.04
C THR A 35 30.20 26.45 13.29
N PHE A 36 29.36 26.06 12.32
CA PHE A 36 27.91 26.08 12.46
C PHE A 36 27.43 25.11 13.56
N PHE A 37 28.01 23.92 13.65
CA PHE A 37 27.73 22.96 14.73
C PHE A 37 28.02 23.54 16.10
N ILE A 38 29.21 24.12 16.28
CA ILE A 38 29.60 24.75 17.55
C ILE A 38 28.66 25.92 17.87
N PHE A 39 28.28 26.71 16.87
CA PHE A 39 27.33 27.82 17.04
C PHE A 39 25.96 27.32 17.54
N VAL A 40 25.38 26.32 16.87
CA VAL A 40 24.09 25.73 17.26
C VAL A 40 24.16 25.16 18.68
N LYS A 41 25.22 24.40 19.01
CA LYS A 41 25.42 23.82 20.33
C LYS A 41 25.50 24.89 21.43
N ASN A 42 26.30 25.94 21.24
CA ASN A 42 26.44 27.04 22.20
C ASN A 42 25.15 27.83 22.40
N LYS A 43 24.35 27.95 21.34
CA LYS A 43 23.04 28.60 21.38
C LYS A 43 22.06 27.75 22.19
N LEU A 44 22.01 26.43 21.95
CA LEU A 44 21.13 25.51 22.67
C LEU A 44 21.47 25.41 24.17
N SER A 45 22.74 25.48 24.55
CA SER A 45 23.15 25.47 25.98
C SER A 45 22.68 26.69 26.78
N SER A 46 22.13 27.71 26.12
CA SER A 46 21.59 28.90 26.80
C SER A 46 20.11 28.77 27.20
N ILE A 47 19.47 27.65 26.87
CA ILE A 47 18.07 27.36 27.18
C ILE A 47 17.99 26.41 28.37
N ASP A 48 17.01 26.65 29.23
CA ASP A 48 16.63 25.81 30.35
C ASP A 48 15.10 25.63 30.42
N ASP A 49 14.62 24.83 31.38
CA ASP A 49 13.18 24.59 31.58
C ASP A 49 12.37 25.85 31.93
N ASN A 50 13.03 26.93 32.36
CA ASN A 50 12.39 28.22 32.68
C ASN A 50 12.28 29.14 31.46
N SER A 51 12.93 28.79 30.36
CA SER A 51 12.95 29.61 29.16
C SER A 51 11.57 29.66 28.49
N THR A 52 11.23 30.85 27.98
CA THR A 52 9.92 31.09 27.35
C THR A 52 9.95 30.77 25.85
N GLU A 53 8.77 30.64 25.23
CA GLU A 53 8.63 30.47 23.77
C GLU A 53 9.35 31.57 22.99
N ALA A 54 9.31 32.82 23.47
CA ALA A 54 10.03 33.94 22.87
C ALA A 54 11.57 33.80 22.96
N ASN A 55 12.09 33.13 24.00
CA ASN A 55 13.52 32.80 24.07
C ASN A 55 13.90 31.80 22.99
N ILE A 56 13.04 30.80 22.73
CA ILE A 56 13.23 29.82 21.66
C ILE A 56 13.08 30.45 20.29
N GLU A 57 12.14 31.37 20.11
CA GLU A 57 11.98 32.12 18.87
C GLU A 57 13.23 32.95 18.54
N TYR A 58 13.82 33.61 19.53
CA TYR A 58 15.08 34.35 19.38
C TYR A 58 16.29 33.43 19.09
N LEU A 59 16.33 32.26 19.71
CA LEU A 59 17.32 31.21 19.43
C LEU A 59 17.24 30.78 17.96
N LEU A 60 16.07 30.34 17.51
CA LEU A 60 15.82 29.87 16.16
C LEU A 60 16.15 30.95 15.14
N LYS A 61 15.73 32.20 15.39
CA LYS A 61 16.10 33.35 14.58
C LYS A 61 17.62 33.48 14.43
N SER A 62 18.39 33.40 15.52
CA SER A 62 19.86 33.49 15.46
C SER A 62 20.45 32.38 14.59
N ILE A 63 19.89 31.17 14.64
CA ILE A 63 20.33 30.02 13.83
C ILE A 63 20.00 30.24 12.35
N PHE A 64 18.80 30.73 12.03
CA PHE A 64 18.42 31.02 10.64
C PHE A 64 19.21 32.20 10.06
N GLU A 65 19.52 33.22 10.85
CA GLU A 65 20.39 34.34 10.45
C GLU A 65 21.82 33.87 10.14
N GLU A 66 22.37 32.93 10.92
CA GLU A 66 23.67 32.28 10.64
C GLU A 66 23.64 31.49 9.31
N LEU A 67 22.46 30.97 8.92
CA LEU A 67 22.21 30.36 7.61
C LEU A 67 21.86 31.37 6.51
N ASN A 68 22.06 32.67 6.77
CA ASN A 68 21.80 33.79 5.87
C ASN A 68 20.34 33.96 5.47
N TYR A 69 19.36 33.48 6.23
CA TYR A 69 17.97 33.87 6.03
C TYR A 69 17.75 35.30 6.51
N SER A 70 16.84 36.02 5.84
CA SER A 70 16.20 37.17 6.47
C SER A 70 14.97 36.68 7.23
N VAL A 71 14.89 37.00 8.51
CA VAL A 71 13.89 36.45 9.43
C VAL A 71 12.88 37.53 9.81
N GLU A 72 11.59 37.21 9.77
CA GLU A 72 10.50 38.03 10.32
C GLU A 72 9.83 37.29 11.48
N GLN A 73 9.83 37.93 12.64
CA GLN A 73 9.15 37.46 13.85
C GLN A 73 7.77 38.12 13.95
N GLN A 74 6.71 37.32 14.00
CA GLN A 74 5.35 37.84 14.02
C GLN A 74 4.90 38.19 15.45
N LYS A 75 4.75 39.47 15.77
CA LYS A 75 4.11 39.88 17.04
C LYS A 75 2.61 39.54 16.99
N GLY A 76 2.11 38.83 18.01
CA GLY A 76 0.73 38.37 18.10
C GLY A 76 -0.31 39.46 17.88
N GLY A 77 -1.18 39.28 16.89
CA GLY A 77 -2.28 40.18 16.55
C GLY A 77 -3.37 39.49 15.72
N GLN A 78 -4.62 39.91 15.89
CA GLN A 78 -5.81 39.32 15.24
C GLN A 78 -5.95 39.76 13.78
N ILE A 79 -6.35 38.82 12.92
CA ILE A 79 -6.91 39.06 11.57
C ILE A 79 -8.11 38.12 11.42
N GLU A 80 -9.25 38.62 10.96
CA GLU A 80 -10.48 37.83 10.69
C GLU A 80 -11.02 36.97 11.86
N GLY A 81 -10.83 37.42 13.10
CA GLY A 81 -11.43 36.76 14.28
C GLY A 81 -10.76 35.45 14.73
N VAL A 82 -9.75 34.95 14.01
CA VAL A 82 -8.97 33.75 14.40
C VAL A 82 -7.58 34.18 14.91
N LYS A 83 -7.26 33.86 16.17
CA LYS A 83 -5.91 34.01 16.74
C LYS A 83 -5.01 32.89 16.21
N SER A 84 -4.36 33.09 15.06
CA SER A 84 -3.31 32.16 14.63
C SER A 84 -2.42 32.83 13.61
N ARG A 85 -1.18 33.14 13.97
CA ARG A 85 -0.14 33.60 13.05
C ARG A 85 1.14 32.82 13.37
N VAL A 86 1.82 32.33 12.34
CA VAL A 86 3.12 31.64 12.42
C VAL A 86 4.13 32.48 13.19
N ASP A 87 4.95 31.86 14.03
CA ASP A 87 5.97 32.59 14.82
C ASP A 87 7.08 33.17 13.93
N ILE A 88 7.67 32.35 13.06
CA ILE A 88 8.82 32.74 12.23
C ILE A 88 8.53 32.52 10.73
N LEU A 89 8.74 33.59 9.94
CA LEU A 89 8.78 33.52 8.48
C LEU A 89 10.22 33.70 7.98
N LEU A 90 10.63 32.84 7.06
CA LEU A 90 11.98 32.82 6.49
C LEU A 90 11.98 33.29 5.03
N PHE A 91 12.83 34.28 4.75
CA PHE A 91 12.98 34.91 3.44
C PHE A 91 14.39 34.76 2.91
N GLU A 92 14.52 34.88 1.59
CA GLU A 92 15.83 34.79 0.93
C GLU A 92 16.81 35.88 1.40
N ASN A 93 16.32 37.10 1.52
CA ASN A 93 17.07 38.32 1.84
C ASN A 93 16.13 39.42 2.37
N ASP A 94 16.69 40.52 2.86
CA ASP A 94 15.91 41.62 3.44
C ASP A 94 14.99 42.32 2.45
N LYS A 95 15.33 42.32 1.14
CA LYS A 95 14.48 42.92 0.12
C LYS A 95 13.16 42.16 0.00
N ASN A 96 13.20 40.82 -0.03
CA ASN A 96 12.00 39.98 -0.07
C ASN A 96 11.14 40.16 1.20
N LYS A 97 11.76 40.25 2.38
CA LYS A 97 11.06 40.52 3.64
C LYS A 97 10.36 41.89 3.64
N VAL A 98 11.05 42.94 3.19
CA VAL A 98 10.48 44.29 3.10
C VAL A 98 9.33 44.35 2.10
N ASP A 99 9.47 43.69 0.95
CA ASP A 99 8.42 43.62 -0.08
C ASP A 99 7.18 42.88 0.44
N PHE A 100 7.36 41.71 1.08
CA PHE A 100 6.29 40.99 1.74
C PHE A 100 5.56 41.86 2.77
N ASN A 101 6.30 42.55 3.65
CA ASN A 101 5.71 43.41 4.68
C ASN A 101 4.93 44.59 4.09
N LYS A 102 5.34 45.10 2.91
CA LYS A 102 4.60 46.13 2.18
C LYS A 102 3.30 45.56 1.57
N LYS A 103 3.40 44.49 0.78
CA LYS A 103 2.24 43.81 0.15
C LYS A 103 1.22 43.36 1.19
N LEU A 104 1.67 42.82 2.32
CA LEU A 104 0.82 42.37 3.41
C LEU A 104 0.00 43.51 4.05
N LYS A 105 0.56 44.72 4.15
CA LYS A 105 -0.19 45.89 4.63
C LYS A 105 -1.27 46.30 3.64
N GLU A 106 -0.98 46.24 2.34
CA GLU A 106 -1.93 46.53 1.26
C GLU A 106 -3.05 45.47 1.23
N ALA A 107 -2.71 44.19 1.28
CA ALA A 107 -3.67 43.08 1.30
C ALA A 107 -4.66 43.18 2.48
N LYS A 108 -4.16 43.51 3.69
CA LYS A 108 -5.01 43.75 4.87
C LYS A 108 -5.98 44.91 4.69
N LYS A 109 -5.58 45.96 3.96
CA LYS A 109 -6.42 47.12 3.69
C LYS A 109 -7.54 46.80 2.70
N ASN A 110 -7.27 45.92 1.74
CA ASN A 110 -8.17 45.56 0.66
C ASN A 110 -8.97 44.27 0.91
N ASN A 111 -8.73 43.60 2.05
CA ASN A 111 -9.29 42.29 2.37
C ASN A 111 -8.92 41.19 1.35
N GLU A 112 -7.68 41.25 0.87
CA GLU A 112 -7.09 40.31 -0.10
C GLU A 112 -6.32 39.18 0.60
N PRO A 113 -6.10 38.02 -0.06
CA PRO A 113 -5.29 36.94 0.46
C PRO A 113 -3.86 37.37 0.84
N ILE A 114 -3.25 36.66 1.80
CA ILE A 114 -1.87 36.91 2.23
C ILE A 114 -0.91 36.65 1.05
N PRO A 115 0.03 37.57 0.74
CA PRO A 115 1.03 37.34 -0.31
C PRO A 115 2.01 36.26 0.15
N THR A 116 2.20 35.21 -0.65
CA THR A 116 3.00 34.03 -0.24
C THR A 116 4.27 33.86 -1.05
N GLU A 117 4.44 34.59 -2.15
CA GLU A 117 5.48 34.30 -3.15
C GLU A 117 6.91 34.33 -2.58
N ASP A 118 7.18 35.27 -1.68
CA ASP A 118 8.50 35.60 -1.15
C ASP A 118 8.93 34.74 0.05
N ILE A 119 8.00 34.01 0.67
CA ILE A 119 8.26 33.16 1.84
C ILE A 119 8.90 31.85 1.37
N LEU A 120 10.05 31.48 1.92
CA LEU A 120 10.72 30.21 1.63
C LEU A 120 10.23 29.09 2.55
N LEU A 121 10.20 29.37 3.86
CA LEU A 121 9.86 28.42 4.90
C LEU A 121 9.10 29.13 6.02
N ILE A 122 8.35 28.32 6.78
CA ILE A 122 7.70 28.74 8.02
C ILE A 122 8.20 27.88 9.18
N ALA A 123 8.38 28.48 10.35
CA ALA A 123 8.71 27.75 11.57
C ALA A 123 7.76 28.15 12.70
N GLU A 124 7.22 27.13 13.37
CA GLU A 124 6.40 27.21 14.55
C GLU A 124 7.22 26.81 15.77
N VAL A 125 7.11 27.58 16.84
CA VAL A 125 7.90 27.46 18.04
C VAL A 125 7.01 26.97 19.19
N LYS A 126 7.59 26.12 20.04
CA LYS A 126 6.99 25.69 21.31
C LYS A 126 7.96 25.96 22.44
N ARG A 127 7.42 25.96 23.66
CA ARG A 127 8.24 26.12 24.89
C ARG A 127 9.15 24.90 25.08
N PRO A 128 10.31 25.04 25.75
CA PRO A 128 11.23 23.93 26.03
C PRO A 128 10.55 22.70 26.60
N SER A 129 9.64 22.89 27.55
CA SER A 129 8.89 21.83 28.23
C SER A 129 7.89 21.08 27.34
N PHE A 130 7.70 21.50 26.08
CA PHE A 130 6.88 20.76 25.12
C PHE A 130 7.52 19.42 24.78
N ASN A 131 6.82 18.33 25.08
CA ASN A 131 7.31 16.98 24.85
C ASN A 131 6.83 16.42 23.50
N PHE A 132 7.79 16.19 22.60
CA PHE A 132 7.55 15.61 21.26
C PHE A 132 7.22 14.10 21.28
N ASP A 133 7.34 13.43 22.41
CA ASP A 133 6.89 12.04 22.58
C ASP A 133 5.42 11.94 23.04
N ASN A 134 4.81 13.04 23.47
CA ASN A 134 3.37 13.08 23.77
C ASN A 134 2.56 13.29 22.49
N LYS A 135 1.92 12.22 22.01
CA LYS A 135 1.17 12.20 20.74
C LYS A 135 0.06 13.25 20.65
N ASP A 136 -0.68 13.51 21.73
CA ASP A 136 -1.83 14.43 21.68
C ASP A 136 -1.36 15.89 21.54
N ASN A 137 -0.36 16.29 22.33
CA ASN A 137 0.23 17.64 22.26
C ASN A 137 0.91 17.89 20.91
N VAL A 138 1.60 16.87 20.39
CA VAL A 138 2.22 16.90 19.07
C VAL A 138 1.17 17.10 17.98
N LYS A 139 0.08 16.33 18.00
CA LYS A 139 -0.98 16.42 16.98
C LYS A 139 -1.53 17.85 16.89
N GLU A 140 -1.83 18.48 18.02
CA GLU A 140 -2.32 19.86 18.04
C GLU A 140 -1.31 20.85 17.43
N ALA A 141 -0.04 20.75 17.84
CA ALA A 141 1.03 21.62 17.33
C ALA A 141 1.27 21.40 15.82
N GLU A 142 1.23 20.16 15.36
CA GLU A 142 1.33 19.81 13.96
C GLU A 142 0.12 20.32 13.16
N ASP A 143 -1.09 20.26 13.71
CA ASP A 143 -2.32 20.75 13.06
C ASP A 143 -2.28 22.26 12.92
N GLN A 144 -1.74 22.94 13.93
CA GLN A 144 -1.42 24.35 13.87
C GLN A 144 -0.43 24.66 12.73
N LEU A 145 0.69 23.95 12.66
CA LEU A 145 1.68 24.11 11.58
C LEU A 145 1.06 23.85 10.19
N TYR A 146 0.26 22.80 10.03
CA TYR A 146 -0.36 22.47 8.74
C TYR A 146 -1.43 23.49 8.31
N ARG A 147 -2.19 24.06 9.25
CA ARG A 147 -3.06 25.21 8.98
C ARG A 147 -2.26 26.39 8.43
N TYR A 148 -1.09 26.65 8.99
CA TYR A 148 -0.19 27.67 8.47
C TYR A 148 0.38 27.32 7.09
N LEU A 149 0.82 26.08 6.88
CA LEU A 149 1.28 25.63 5.57
C LEU A 149 0.20 25.81 4.49
N ASN A 150 -1.07 25.56 4.83
CA ASN A 150 -2.21 25.86 3.96
C ASN A 150 -2.35 27.37 3.70
N GLN A 151 -2.42 28.17 4.77
CA GLN A 151 -2.63 29.61 4.69
C GLN A 151 -1.55 30.32 3.88
N TYR A 152 -0.30 29.89 4.04
CA TYR A 152 0.86 30.45 3.34
C TYR A 152 1.21 29.69 2.05
N GLN A 153 0.41 28.71 1.62
CA GLN A 153 0.62 27.92 0.40
C GLN A 153 2.04 27.34 0.33
N LYS A 154 2.51 26.73 1.42
CA LYS A 154 3.82 26.08 1.52
C LYS A 154 3.68 24.59 1.74
N HIS A 155 4.66 23.84 1.23
CA HIS A 155 4.78 22.41 1.44
C HIS A 155 5.70 22.07 2.62
N TYR A 156 6.64 22.94 2.99
CA TYR A 156 7.65 22.65 4.00
C TYR A 156 7.55 23.59 5.19
N GLY A 157 7.67 23.03 6.40
CA GLY A 157 7.62 23.79 7.64
C GLY A 157 8.40 23.12 8.76
N ILE A 158 8.72 23.89 9.80
CA ILE A 158 9.51 23.45 10.95
C ILE A 158 8.67 23.58 12.22
N LEU A 159 8.68 22.58 13.09
CA LEU A 159 8.16 22.65 14.47
C LEU A 159 9.32 22.40 15.43
N SER A 160 9.53 23.29 16.40
CA SER A 160 10.65 23.14 17.34
C SER A 160 10.37 23.70 18.73
N ASN A 161 10.91 23.05 19.76
CA ASN A 161 11.00 23.58 21.13
C ASN A 161 12.43 24.05 21.48
N GLY A 162 13.31 24.20 20.48
CA GLY A 162 14.74 24.46 20.66
C GLY A 162 15.54 23.16 20.60
N GLU A 163 15.27 22.21 21.49
CA GLU A 163 16.01 20.94 21.57
C GLU A 163 15.64 19.95 20.46
N ALA A 164 14.35 19.83 20.15
CA ALA A 164 13.85 18.99 19.08
C ALA A 164 13.45 19.85 17.87
N TRP A 165 13.82 19.38 16.68
CA TRP A 165 13.52 20.03 15.41
C TRP A 165 12.83 19.03 14.49
N ARG A 166 11.53 19.20 14.26
CA ARG A 166 10.78 18.42 13.27
C ARG A 166 10.59 19.22 11.99
N LEU A 167 11.11 18.70 10.89
CA LEU A 167 10.93 19.26 9.55
C LEU A 167 9.85 18.47 8.84
N TYR A 168 8.78 19.14 8.40
CA TYR A 168 7.64 18.52 7.76
C TYR A 168 7.63 18.72 6.24
N ASP A 169 7.17 17.69 5.53
CA ASP A 169 6.85 17.73 4.09
C ASP A 169 5.37 17.40 3.85
N LYS A 170 4.61 18.41 3.42
CA LYS A 170 3.18 18.34 3.07
C LYS A 170 2.94 18.08 1.58
N SER A 171 3.97 18.01 0.73
CA SER A 171 3.82 17.88 -0.72
C SER A 171 3.06 16.62 -1.18
N LYS A 172 2.97 15.61 -0.31
CA LYS A 172 2.32 14.32 -0.59
C LYS A 172 1.25 13.93 0.44
N VAL A 173 0.84 14.88 1.30
CA VAL A 173 -0.06 14.64 2.43
C VAL A 173 -1.19 15.67 2.32
N LEU A 174 -2.37 15.25 1.83
CA LEU A 174 -3.54 16.13 1.70
C LEU A 174 -4.15 16.41 3.10
N TYR A 175 -4.30 15.34 3.89
CA TYR A 175 -4.44 15.21 5.35
C TYR A 175 -3.52 13.99 5.74
N GLY A 176 -3.47 13.50 6.98
CA GLY A 176 -2.80 12.18 7.27
C GLY A 176 -1.48 12.26 8.05
N GLU A 177 -0.91 11.11 8.45
CA GLU A 177 0.40 11.06 9.14
C GLU A 177 1.43 11.95 8.41
N LYS A 178 1.83 13.01 9.11
CA LYS A 178 2.61 14.08 8.51
C LYS A 178 4.01 13.57 8.30
N ARG A 179 4.53 13.64 7.08
CA ARG A 179 5.91 13.24 6.81
C ARG A 179 6.84 14.19 7.53
N TYR A 180 7.70 13.67 8.38
CA TYR A 180 8.66 14.46 9.12
C TYR A 180 10.00 13.78 9.31
N ILE A 181 11.02 14.62 9.48
CA ILE A 181 12.34 14.24 9.96
C ILE A 181 12.61 15.04 11.24
N GLU A 182 12.77 14.36 12.37
CA GLU A 182 13.07 14.93 13.68
C GLU A 182 14.56 14.80 14.00
N PHE A 183 15.13 15.88 14.52
CA PHE A 183 16.47 15.92 15.11
C PHE A 183 16.34 16.29 16.58
N ASN A 184 16.81 15.42 17.47
CA ASN A 184 16.75 15.64 18.91
C ASN A 184 18.15 15.97 19.46
N PHE A 185 18.40 17.26 19.69
CA PHE A 185 19.67 17.79 20.18
C PHE A 185 19.90 17.55 21.68
N SER A 186 18.86 17.22 22.47
CA SER A 186 19.02 16.89 23.91
C SER A 186 19.90 15.65 24.14
N LYS A 187 20.05 14.79 23.12
CA LYS A 187 20.82 13.55 23.16
C LYS A 187 22.31 13.73 22.85
N ILE A 188 22.77 14.96 22.63
CA ILE A 188 24.17 15.29 22.32
C ILE A 188 24.96 15.39 23.62
N GLU A 189 26.14 14.76 23.68
CA GLU A 189 26.98 14.85 24.88
C GLU A 189 27.61 16.24 25.05
N GLU A 190 27.68 16.73 26.29
CA GLU A 190 28.21 18.05 26.65
C GLU A 190 29.64 18.27 26.13
N LYS A 191 30.46 17.21 26.08
CA LYS A 191 31.85 17.21 25.57
C LYS A 191 32.03 16.65 24.16
N GLU A 192 30.95 16.48 23.39
CA GLU A 192 31.08 15.92 22.03
C GLU A 192 31.85 16.87 21.10
N GLU A 193 33.01 16.42 20.61
CA GLU A 193 33.77 17.07 19.55
C GLU A 193 33.13 16.76 18.19
N TYR A 194 33.10 17.75 17.29
CA TYR A 194 32.59 17.55 15.93
C TYR A 194 33.41 16.47 15.18
N LYS A 195 32.79 15.32 14.92
CA LYS A 195 33.36 14.17 14.19
C LYS A 195 32.57 13.86 12.91
N GLU A 196 32.32 14.87 12.06
CA GLU A 196 31.59 14.72 10.78
C GLU A 196 30.31 13.88 10.93
N GLN A 197 29.50 14.20 11.94
CA GLN A 197 28.33 13.41 12.28
C GLN A 197 27.31 13.46 11.14
N GLU A 198 26.97 12.30 10.58
CA GLU A 198 26.07 12.21 9.43
C GLU A 198 24.70 12.88 9.66
N TRP A 199 24.20 12.85 10.90
CA TRP A 199 22.93 13.47 11.24
C TRP A 199 22.98 15.00 11.16
N PHE A 200 24.10 15.64 11.52
CA PHE A 200 24.22 17.10 11.49
C PHE A 200 24.43 17.61 10.06
N VAL A 201 25.13 16.82 9.25
CA VAL A 201 25.21 17.03 7.79
C VAL A 201 23.80 17.00 7.19
N LEU A 202 22.99 16.00 7.54
CA LEU A 202 21.61 15.92 7.10
C LEU A 202 20.76 17.10 7.61
N PHE A 203 20.85 17.45 8.90
CA PHE A 203 20.13 18.60 9.47
C PHE A 203 20.45 19.88 8.70
N SER A 204 21.74 20.18 8.53
CA SER A 204 22.22 21.37 7.81
C SER A 204 21.74 21.38 6.36
N TYR A 205 21.76 20.24 5.69
CA TYR A 205 21.24 20.09 4.33
C TYR A 205 19.73 20.40 4.24
N LEU A 206 18.93 19.94 5.19
CA LEU A 206 17.48 20.10 5.13
C LEU A 206 17.01 21.52 5.49
N ILE A 207 17.71 22.24 6.37
CA ILE A 207 17.30 23.60 6.77
C ILE A 207 17.94 24.72 5.95
N ARG A 208 18.94 24.43 5.12
CA ARG A 208 19.67 25.46 4.35
C ARG A 208 18.73 26.24 3.42
N LYS A 209 19.05 27.52 3.26
CA LYS A 209 18.30 28.44 2.38
C LYS A 209 18.23 27.97 0.94
N GLU A 210 19.34 27.46 0.41
CA GLU A 210 19.44 27.12 -1.01
C GLU A 210 18.51 25.97 -1.41
N ARG A 211 18.11 25.09 -0.48
CA ARG A 211 17.19 23.99 -0.78
C ARG A 211 15.80 24.49 -1.23
N TYR A 212 15.35 25.62 -0.68
CA TYR A 212 14.00 26.17 -0.89
C TYR A 212 13.93 27.26 -1.96
N LEU A 213 15.05 27.62 -2.57
CA LEU A 213 15.08 28.63 -3.64
C LEU A 213 14.55 28.04 -4.95
N LYS A 214 13.55 28.69 -5.56
CA LYS A 214 13.02 28.27 -6.87
C LYS A 214 14.10 28.15 -7.95
N ARG A 215 15.17 28.95 -7.88
CA ARG A 215 16.27 28.96 -8.86
C ARG A 215 17.31 27.85 -8.66
N SER A 216 17.34 27.18 -7.51
CA SER A 216 18.34 26.15 -7.23
C SER A 216 17.91 24.77 -7.70
N ASN A 217 16.60 24.56 -7.93
CA ASN A 217 15.97 23.30 -8.33
C ASN A 217 16.28 22.09 -7.43
N VAL A 218 16.79 22.29 -6.19
CA VAL A 218 17.22 21.19 -5.33
C VAL A 218 16.08 20.21 -5.02
N ILE A 219 14.92 20.72 -4.60
CA ILE A 219 13.74 19.89 -4.30
C ILE A 219 13.21 19.16 -5.54
N GLU A 220 13.28 19.78 -6.72
CA GLU A 220 12.85 19.12 -7.96
C GLU A 220 13.81 18.00 -8.35
N VAL A 221 15.13 18.20 -8.22
CA VAL A 221 16.13 17.15 -8.41
C VAL A 221 15.95 16.01 -7.39
N GLU A 222 15.65 16.31 -6.13
CA GLU A 222 15.30 15.30 -5.13
C GLU A 222 14.11 14.46 -5.58
N LYS A 223 13.02 15.11 -6.01
CA LYS A 223 11.81 14.43 -6.50
C LYS A 223 12.09 13.57 -7.74
N GLU A 224 12.86 14.08 -8.69
CA GLU A 224 13.28 13.33 -9.88
C GLU A 224 14.10 12.10 -9.51
N GLN A 225 14.99 12.20 -8.52
CA GLN A 225 15.78 11.06 -8.06
C GLN A 225 14.92 10.01 -7.34
N ILE A 226 13.98 10.43 -6.49
CA ILE A 226 13.00 9.53 -5.87
C ILE A 226 12.18 8.81 -6.94
N ALA A 227 11.65 9.55 -7.92
CA ALA A 227 10.87 8.98 -9.01
C ALA A 227 11.69 7.98 -9.84
N LYS A 228 12.95 8.31 -10.14
CA LYS A 228 13.87 7.45 -10.89
C LYS A 228 14.21 6.16 -10.14
N GLU A 229 14.46 6.23 -8.83
CA GLU A 229 14.70 5.03 -8.02
C GLU A 229 13.48 4.10 -8.01
N LYS A 230 12.28 4.67 -7.85
CA LYS A 230 11.03 3.93 -7.95
C LYS A 230 10.86 3.28 -9.32
N GLU A 231 11.11 4.03 -10.39
CA GLU A 231 11.02 3.56 -11.78
C GLU A 231 11.99 2.41 -12.05
N ILE A 232 13.24 2.50 -11.56
CA ILE A 232 14.24 1.43 -11.68
C ILE A 232 13.73 0.15 -11.02
N ILE A 233 13.26 0.23 -9.77
CA ILE A 233 12.73 -0.94 -9.06
C ILE A 233 11.55 -1.53 -9.82
N GLN A 234 10.57 -0.71 -10.23
CA GLN A 234 9.41 -1.18 -10.99
C GLN A 234 9.84 -1.85 -12.30
N LYS A 235 10.69 -1.19 -13.10
CA LYS A 235 11.17 -1.72 -14.38
C LYS A 235 11.88 -3.06 -14.22
N THR A 236 12.81 -3.16 -13.28
CA THR A 236 13.54 -4.42 -13.03
C THR A 236 12.59 -5.52 -12.60
N LEU A 237 11.59 -5.21 -11.76
CA LEU A 237 10.57 -6.19 -11.39
C LEU A 237 9.76 -6.66 -12.60
N ARG A 238 9.32 -5.77 -13.48
CA ARG A 238 8.60 -6.17 -14.71
C ARG A 238 9.44 -7.11 -15.57
N GLU A 239 10.73 -6.78 -15.74
CA GLU A 239 11.69 -7.59 -16.49
C GLU A 239 11.83 -9.02 -15.95
N ILE A 240 12.03 -9.19 -14.64
CA ILE A 240 12.25 -10.51 -14.04
C ILE A 240 10.95 -11.31 -13.87
N LEU A 241 9.80 -10.64 -13.76
CA LEU A 241 8.54 -11.31 -13.49
C LEU A 241 7.80 -11.74 -14.74
N TYR A 242 7.90 -11.00 -15.86
CA TYR A 242 7.14 -11.33 -17.09
C TYR A 242 7.62 -10.71 -18.40
N GLU A 243 8.21 -9.50 -18.42
CA GLU A 243 8.53 -8.82 -19.70
C GLU A 243 9.56 -9.59 -20.55
N LYS A 244 10.37 -10.46 -19.93
CA LYS A 244 11.19 -11.48 -20.61
C LYS A 244 10.55 -12.84 -20.39
N PRO A 245 9.50 -13.23 -21.14
CA PRO A 245 8.59 -14.25 -20.63
C PRO A 245 9.24 -15.65 -20.56
N ASP A 246 10.34 -15.90 -21.29
CA ASP A 246 11.12 -17.15 -21.25
C ASP A 246 11.99 -17.32 -20.00
N ASP A 247 12.54 -16.22 -19.49
CA ASP A 247 13.41 -16.17 -18.31
C ASP A 247 12.66 -15.64 -17.07
N SER A 248 11.36 -15.40 -17.25
CA SER A 248 10.50 -14.85 -16.22
C SER A 248 10.27 -15.86 -15.09
N ILE A 249 10.23 -15.35 -13.86
CA ILE A 249 9.98 -16.16 -12.66
C ILE A 249 8.61 -16.85 -12.76
N VAL A 250 7.58 -16.14 -13.25
CA VAL A 250 6.23 -16.69 -13.45
C VAL A 250 6.26 -17.90 -14.36
N PHE A 251 6.88 -17.77 -15.55
CA PHE A 251 6.92 -18.88 -16.49
C PHE A 251 7.74 -20.05 -15.97
N LYS A 252 8.84 -19.79 -15.24
CA LYS A 252 9.67 -20.84 -14.66
C LYS A 252 8.92 -21.69 -13.64
N ILE A 253 8.11 -21.07 -12.78
CA ILE A 253 7.25 -21.77 -11.82
C ILE A 253 6.17 -22.55 -12.58
N ALA A 254 5.48 -21.90 -13.51
CA ALA A 254 4.43 -22.53 -14.33
C ALA A 254 4.95 -23.76 -15.09
N LYS A 255 6.14 -23.65 -15.67
CA LYS A 255 6.84 -24.74 -16.36
C LYS A 255 7.16 -25.89 -15.42
N ASN A 256 7.66 -25.61 -14.21
CA ASN A 256 7.91 -26.65 -13.22
C ASN A 256 6.62 -27.36 -12.78
N ILE A 257 5.53 -26.63 -12.58
CA ILE A 257 4.22 -27.21 -12.28
C ILE A 257 3.79 -28.12 -13.44
N TYR A 258 3.82 -27.61 -14.67
CA TYR A 258 3.44 -28.36 -15.86
C TYR A 258 4.27 -29.64 -16.04
N ASP A 259 5.59 -29.51 -15.99
CA ASP A 259 6.50 -30.62 -16.23
C ASP A 259 6.32 -31.72 -15.17
N LYS A 260 6.18 -31.36 -13.89
CA LYS A 260 6.09 -32.33 -12.77
C LYS A 260 4.72 -32.94 -12.59
N GLU A 261 3.65 -32.16 -12.75
CA GLU A 261 2.29 -32.62 -12.43
C GLU A 261 1.54 -33.22 -13.62
N PHE A 262 1.89 -32.78 -14.84
CA PHE A 262 1.15 -33.11 -16.06
C PHE A 262 2.01 -33.86 -17.07
N LYS A 263 3.17 -33.33 -17.44
CA LYS A 263 4.00 -33.91 -18.50
C LYS A 263 4.58 -35.28 -18.14
N ILE A 264 5.03 -35.46 -16.90
CA ILE A 264 5.51 -36.77 -16.41
C ILE A 264 4.35 -37.77 -16.25
N SER A 265 3.16 -37.29 -15.89
CA SER A 265 2.00 -38.12 -15.57
C SER A 265 1.06 -38.37 -16.75
N ASP A 266 1.37 -37.83 -17.93
CA ASP A 266 0.54 -37.84 -19.15
C ASP A 266 -0.94 -37.47 -18.89
N LYS A 267 -1.17 -36.51 -17.98
CA LYS A 267 -2.52 -36.04 -17.65
C LYS A 267 -3.02 -35.07 -18.70
N GLU A 268 -4.31 -35.18 -19.03
CA GLU A 268 -4.98 -34.22 -19.90
C GLU A 268 -4.91 -32.80 -19.31
N ILE A 269 -4.61 -31.83 -20.17
CA ILE A 269 -4.46 -30.45 -19.79
C ILE A 269 -5.44 -29.58 -20.58
N THR A 270 -6.25 -28.82 -19.85
CA THR A 270 -7.27 -27.92 -20.39
C THR A 270 -6.84 -26.47 -20.21
N GLN A 271 -7.50 -25.54 -20.93
CA GLN A 271 -7.25 -24.11 -20.75
C GLN A 271 -7.51 -23.63 -19.32
N ASN A 272 -8.51 -24.22 -18.64
CA ASN A 272 -8.80 -23.90 -17.24
C ASN A 272 -7.66 -24.34 -16.31
N ILE A 273 -7.06 -25.51 -16.57
CA ILE A 273 -5.89 -25.98 -15.81
C ILE A 273 -4.69 -25.05 -16.04
N LEU A 274 -4.44 -24.63 -17.29
CA LEU A 274 -3.37 -23.67 -17.60
C LEU A 274 -3.59 -22.33 -16.87
N ALA A 275 -4.83 -21.85 -16.81
CA ALA A 275 -5.17 -20.65 -16.05
C ALA A 275 -4.86 -20.83 -14.55
N SER A 276 -5.24 -21.97 -13.95
CA SER A 276 -4.90 -22.28 -12.56
C SER A 276 -3.40 -22.41 -12.30
N ILE A 277 -2.63 -22.98 -13.25
CA ILE A 277 -1.15 -23.04 -13.14
C ILE A 277 -0.56 -21.63 -13.13
N LEU A 278 -1.03 -20.74 -14.00
CA LEU A 278 -0.59 -19.35 -14.05
C LEU A 278 -0.95 -18.62 -12.75
N GLU A 279 -2.19 -18.78 -12.28
CA GLU A 279 -2.68 -18.20 -11.03
C GLU A 279 -1.82 -18.62 -9.84
N GLU A 280 -1.56 -19.93 -9.66
CA GLU A 280 -0.69 -20.42 -8.60
C GLU A 280 0.76 -19.91 -8.74
N SER A 281 1.27 -19.79 -9.95
CA SER A 281 2.61 -19.21 -10.19
C SER A 281 2.69 -17.75 -9.73
N ILE A 282 1.60 -16.98 -9.92
CA ILE A 282 1.51 -15.60 -9.44
C ILE A 282 1.28 -15.56 -7.93
N ILE A 283 0.47 -16.43 -7.35
CA ILE A 283 0.29 -16.53 -5.88
C ILE A 283 1.63 -16.80 -5.19
N PHE A 284 2.46 -17.68 -5.75
CA PHE A 284 3.81 -17.92 -5.21
C PHE A 284 4.63 -16.63 -5.12
N ILE A 285 4.60 -15.84 -6.19
CA ILE A 285 5.28 -14.55 -6.27
C ILE A 285 4.68 -13.58 -5.24
N LEU A 286 3.35 -13.40 -5.20
CA LEU A 286 2.66 -12.55 -4.24
C LEU A 286 3.06 -12.88 -2.78
N ARG A 287 3.18 -14.17 -2.44
CA ARG A 287 3.65 -14.63 -1.12
C ARG A 287 5.08 -14.19 -0.82
N ILE A 288 6.01 -14.39 -1.75
CA ILE A 288 7.41 -13.96 -1.57
C ILE A 288 7.50 -12.44 -1.45
N PHE A 289 6.80 -11.71 -2.31
CA PHE A 289 6.80 -10.25 -2.30
C PHE A 289 6.21 -9.67 -1.02
N PHE A 290 5.13 -10.26 -0.50
CA PHE A 290 4.58 -9.88 0.79
C PHE A 290 5.66 -9.96 1.88
N ILE A 291 6.37 -11.09 1.97
CA ILE A 291 7.43 -11.30 2.95
C ILE A 291 8.57 -10.28 2.74
N ALA A 292 9.01 -10.09 1.50
CA ALA A 292 10.10 -9.17 1.19
C ALA A 292 9.73 -7.70 1.47
N TYR A 293 8.48 -7.33 1.26
CA TYR A 293 7.95 -5.99 1.56
C TYR A 293 7.88 -5.75 3.07
N ILE A 294 7.25 -6.66 3.82
CA ILE A 294 7.11 -6.49 5.27
C ILE A 294 8.48 -6.48 5.95
N GLU A 295 9.43 -7.32 5.52
CA GLU A 295 10.80 -7.33 6.06
C GLU A 295 11.63 -6.10 5.68
N ASP A 296 11.16 -5.28 4.73
CA ASP A 296 11.73 -3.95 4.43
C ASP A 296 11.22 -2.82 5.28
N ASN A 297 10.08 -3.01 5.93
CA ASN A 297 9.53 -2.03 6.83
C ASN A 297 10.44 -1.89 8.07
N ASP A 298 10.70 -0.65 8.50
CA ASP A 298 11.61 -0.37 9.61
C ASP A 298 11.13 -0.97 10.95
N ILE A 299 9.81 -1.09 11.14
CA ILE A 299 9.23 -1.79 12.29
C ILE A 299 9.69 -3.26 12.30
N PHE A 300 9.63 -3.93 11.14
CA PHE A 300 10.13 -5.29 11.02
C PHE A 300 11.63 -5.36 11.19
N LYS A 301 12.42 -4.43 10.65
CA LYS A 301 13.88 -4.46 10.87
C LYS A 301 14.21 -4.48 12.36
N LYS A 302 13.53 -3.67 13.17
CA LYS A 302 13.68 -3.70 14.63
C LYS A 302 13.30 -5.07 15.22
N ILE A 303 12.15 -5.62 14.81
CA ILE A 303 11.72 -6.97 15.24
C ILE A 303 12.74 -8.04 14.82
N LEU A 304 13.33 -7.94 13.63
CA LEU A 304 14.37 -8.85 13.14
C LEU A 304 15.66 -8.74 13.95
N GLU A 305 16.00 -7.53 14.42
CA GLU A 305 17.15 -7.29 15.29
C GLU A 305 16.95 -7.90 16.69
N GLU A 306 15.73 -7.82 17.23
CA GLU A 306 15.39 -8.26 18.59
C GLU A 306 15.00 -9.74 18.67
N ASN A 307 14.26 -10.25 17.67
CA ASN A 307 13.79 -11.64 17.61
C ASN A 307 14.74 -12.53 16.81
N LYS A 308 15.74 -13.08 17.53
CA LYS A 308 16.73 -14.00 16.96
C LYS A 308 16.10 -15.24 16.30
N LEU A 309 14.99 -15.76 16.83
CA LEU A 309 14.35 -16.97 16.31
C LEU A 309 13.64 -16.74 14.99
N TYR A 310 12.92 -15.62 14.85
CA TYR A 310 12.37 -15.20 13.56
C TYR A 310 13.51 -15.04 12.56
N ARG A 311 14.52 -14.24 12.95
CA ARG A 311 15.67 -13.92 12.10
C ARG A 311 16.38 -15.18 11.61
N SER A 312 16.46 -16.23 12.44
CA SER A 312 17.14 -17.48 12.15
C SER A 312 16.24 -18.62 11.64
N SER A 313 14.96 -18.40 11.37
CA SER A 313 14.04 -19.51 11.01
C SER A 313 13.04 -19.18 9.91
N ILE A 314 12.69 -17.91 9.76
CA ILE A 314 11.68 -17.42 8.82
C ILE A 314 12.27 -16.41 7.84
N SER A 315 13.11 -15.48 8.30
CA SER A 315 13.47 -14.30 7.51
C SER A 315 14.05 -14.63 6.14
N PHE A 316 13.47 -14.05 5.10
CA PHE A 316 13.97 -14.18 3.72
C PHE A 316 15.31 -13.45 3.56
N ARG A 317 15.46 -12.30 4.22
CA ARG A 317 16.67 -11.49 4.18
C ARG A 317 17.85 -12.12 4.92
N TYR A 318 17.63 -12.53 6.17
CA TYR A 318 18.75 -12.97 7.02
C TYR A 318 19.01 -14.47 6.97
N PHE A 319 18.01 -15.29 7.30
CA PHE A 319 18.24 -16.73 7.43
C PHE A 319 18.22 -17.44 6.09
N PHE A 320 17.16 -17.19 5.32
CA PHE A 320 16.87 -18.03 4.17
C PHE A 320 17.94 -17.90 3.10
N TYR A 321 18.44 -16.68 2.86
CA TYR A 321 19.56 -16.46 1.95
C TYR A 321 20.87 -17.07 2.44
N ASP A 322 21.27 -16.83 3.70
CA ASP A 322 22.52 -17.37 4.26
C ASP A 322 22.54 -18.90 4.29
N GLU A 323 21.43 -19.53 4.63
CA GLU A 323 21.36 -20.97 4.79
C GLU A 323 21.07 -21.70 3.49
N ASN A 324 20.44 -21.07 2.50
CA ASN A 324 20.30 -21.69 1.19
C ASN A 324 21.64 -21.69 0.44
N THR A 325 22.40 -20.59 0.53
CA THR A 325 23.76 -20.51 -0.05
C THR A 325 24.79 -21.39 0.69
N LYS A 326 24.67 -21.55 2.02
CA LYS A 326 25.64 -22.31 2.84
C LYS A 326 25.22 -23.76 3.14
N LYS A 327 23.93 -24.04 3.36
CA LYS A 327 23.38 -25.35 3.76
C LYS A 327 22.39 -25.97 2.75
N LYS A 328 22.02 -25.26 1.67
CA LYS A 328 21.21 -25.75 0.54
C LYS A 328 19.83 -26.28 0.93
N LEU A 329 19.06 -25.48 1.68
CA LEU A 329 17.69 -25.82 2.08
C LEU A 329 16.73 -25.80 0.87
N GLY A 330 16.06 -26.93 0.60
CA GLY A 330 15.15 -27.08 -0.53
C GLY A 330 13.78 -26.40 -0.35
N TYR A 331 12.98 -26.45 -1.42
CA TYR A 331 11.64 -25.85 -1.54
C TYR A 331 10.67 -26.18 -0.38
N LYS A 332 10.80 -27.36 0.26
CA LYS A 332 10.08 -27.73 1.48
C LYS A 332 10.14 -26.65 2.59
N LYS A 333 11.26 -25.94 2.73
CA LYS A 333 11.40 -24.87 3.72
C LYS A 333 10.55 -23.65 3.40
N ILE A 334 10.36 -23.32 2.11
CA ILE A 334 9.42 -22.26 1.68
C ILE A 334 8.00 -22.60 2.10
N ILE A 335 7.55 -23.83 1.83
CA ILE A 335 6.22 -24.30 2.25
C ILE A 335 6.08 -24.21 3.77
N THR A 336 7.11 -24.60 4.52
CA THR A 336 7.12 -24.48 5.99
C THR A 336 6.98 -23.02 6.43
N ILE A 337 7.67 -22.08 5.77
CA ILE A 337 7.56 -20.64 6.09
C ILE A 337 6.16 -20.12 5.76
N PHE A 338 5.59 -20.47 4.60
CA PHE A 338 4.21 -20.11 4.26
C PHE A 338 3.21 -20.66 5.31
N ASN A 339 3.40 -21.90 5.75
CA ASN A 339 2.57 -22.48 6.80
C ASN A 339 2.74 -21.78 8.16
N LEU A 340 3.95 -21.31 8.51
CA LEU A 340 4.18 -20.50 9.71
C LEU A 340 3.51 -19.13 9.61
N LEU A 341 3.52 -18.50 8.42
CA LEU A 341 2.80 -17.25 8.13
C LEU A 341 1.29 -17.44 8.25
N ASP A 342 0.77 -18.57 7.77
CA ASP A 342 -0.66 -18.87 7.88
C ASP A 342 -1.09 -19.17 9.32
N LYS A 343 -0.37 -20.08 10.01
CA LYS A 343 -0.83 -20.69 11.28
C LYS A 343 -0.23 -20.06 12.54
N GLY A 344 0.79 -19.20 12.40
CA GLY A 344 1.60 -18.67 13.49
C GLY A 344 2.48 -19.72 14.18
N SER A 345 3.26 -19.32 15.18
CA SER A 345 4.01 -20.26 16.02
C SER A 345 4.42 -19.67 17.37
N ASP A 346 3.88 -20.21 18.45
CA ASP A 346 4.23 -19.84 19.82
C ASP A 346 5.71 -20.14 20.13
N ALA A 347 6.26 -21.21 19.56
CA ALA A 347 7.63 -21.67 19.80
C ALA A 347 8.70 -20.64 19.42
N ILE A 348 8.41 -19.81 18.41
CA ILE A 348 9.29 -18.74 17.94
C ILE A 348 8.67 -17.35 18.15
N LYS A 349 7.58 -17.27 18.91
CA LYS A 349 6.77 -16.06 19.14
C LYS A 349 6.48 -15.33 17.83
N PHE A 350 5.90 -16.07 16.89
CA PHE A 350 5.55 -15.54 15.58
C PHE A 350 4.03 -15.44 15.44
N PRO A 351 3.49 -14.23 15.16
CA PRO A 351 2.06 -14.04 15.04
C PRO A 351 1.46 -14.79 13.85
N VAL A 352 0.18 -15.08 14.01
CA VAL A 352 -0.66 -15.65 12.97
C VAL A 352 -1.01 -14.54 11.98
N PHE A 353 -0.76 -14.71 10.68
CA PHE A 353 -1.29 -13.78 9.67
C PHE A 353 -2.65 -14.23 9.14
N ASN A 354 -2.87 -15.52 8.83
CA ASN A 354 -4.19 -16.13 8.56
C ASN A 354 -5.18 -15.29 7.71
N GLY A 355 -4.70 -14.55 6.70
CA GLY A 355 -5.54 -13.73 5.78
C GLY A 355 -5.95 -14.46 4.51
N GLY A 356 -5.67 -15.76 4.38
CA GLY A 356 -5.96 -16.52 3.16
C GLY A 356 -4.83 -16.50 2.13
N LEU A 357 -3.98 -15.47 2.06
CA LEU A 357 -2.82 -15.44 1.13
C LEU A 357 -1.94 -16.69 1.26
N PHE A 358 -1.62 -17.07 2.50
CA PHE A 358 -0.74 -18.20 2.83
C PHE A 358 -1.49 -19.51 3.09
N ALA A 359 -2.81 -19.53 2.91
CA ALA A 359 -3.61 -20.70 3.21
C ALA A 359 -3.21 -21.88 2.31
N GLU A 360 -3.10 -23.04 2.94
CA GLU A 360 -2.65 -24.29 2.31
C GLU A 360 -3.67 -24.81 1.29
N ASP A 361 -4.96 -24.63 1.56
CA ASP A 361 -6.08 -25.06 0.71
C ASP A 361 -6.34 -24.16 -0.50
N LYS A 362 -5.67 -23.00 -0.56
CA LYS A 362 -5.77 -22.05 -1.68
C LYS A 362 -5.00 -22.49 -2.92
N VAL A 363 -4.01 -23.35 -2.74
CA VAL A 363 -3.08 -23.76 -3.80
C VAL A 363 -3.02 -25.28 -3.86
N LYS A 364 -2.95 -25.83 -5.06
CA LYS A 364 -2.91 -27.28 -5.29
C LYS A 364 -1.49 -27.74 -5.62
N TYR A 365 -0.85 -27.07 -6.57
CA TYR A 365 0.45 -27.48 -7.10
C TYR A 365 1.62 -26.93 -6.31
N LEU A 366 1.50 -25.73 -5.71
CA LEU A 366 2.58 -25.15 -4.91
C LEU A 366 2.93 -25.95 -3.65
N ASN A 367 2.04 -26.82 -3.18
CA ASN A 367 2.28 -27.67 -2.01
C ASN A 367 3.17 -28.89 -2.33
N ASN A 368 3.54 -29.11 -3.60
CA ASN A 368 4.51 -30.14 -3.96
C ASN A 368 5.91 -29.77 -3.47
N GLU A 369 6.41 -30.45 -2.43
CA GLU A 369 7.73 -30.19 -1.82
C GLU A 369 8.92 -30.32 -2.78
N ASN A 370 8.73 -31.00 -3.92
CA ASN A 370 9.74 -31.20 -4.95
C ASN A 370 9.55 -30.26 -6.17
N LEU A 371 8.68 -29.24 -6.08
CA LEU A 371 8.34 -28.37 -7.21
C LEU A 371 9.53 -27.61 -7.76
N LEU A 372 10.43 -27.11 -6.92
CA LEU A 372 11.64 -26.38 -7.33
C LEU A 372 12.89 -27.06 -6.79
N SER A 373 13.91 -27.19 -7.63
CA SER A 373 15.25 -27.55 -7.16
C SER A 373 15.88 -26.42 -6.36
N ILE A 374 16.94 -26.73 -5.60
CA ILE A 374 17.66 -25.75 -4.79
C ILE A 374 18.21 -24.60 -5.66
N GLY A 375 18.81 -24.92 -6.81
CA GLY A 375 19.37 -23.90 -7.71
C GLY A 375 18.30 -23.04 -8.37
N GLU A 376 17.15 -23.61 -8.74
CA GLU A 376 16.04 -22.81 -9.29
C GLU A 376 15.46 -21.85 -8.25
N LEU A 377 15.35 -22.31 -7.01
CA LEU A 377 14.89 -21.49 -5.89
C LEU A 377 15.89 -20.37 -5.57
N GLU A 378 17.19 -20.68 -5.53
CA GLU A 378 18.26 -19.69 -5.34
C GLU A 378 18.18 -18.59 -6.41
N GLU A 379 18.06 -18.95 -7.68
CA GLU A 379 17.94 -17.98 -8.78
C GLU A 379 16.72 -17.07 -8.60
N ILE A 380 15.57 -17.62 -8.23
CA ILE A 380 14.33 -16.84 -8.00
C ILE A 380 14.55 -15.84 -6.85
N LEU A 381 15.13 -16.29 -5.74
CA LEU A 381 15.36 -15.43 -4.58
C LEU A 381 16.39 -14.35 -4.86
N VAL A 382 17.44 -14.64 -5.62
CA VAL A 382 18.43 -13.63 -6.03
C VAL A 382 17.75 -12.56 -6.88
N LYS A 383 16.97 -12.98 -7.89
CA LYS A 383 16.22 -12.06 -8.76
C LYS A 383 15.26 -11.19 -7.94
N ILE A 384 14.58 -11.71 -6.92
CA ILE A 384 13.63 -10.92 -6.10
C ILE A 384 14.39 -10.09 -5.05
N LEU A 385 15.18 -10.70 -4.18
CA LEU A 385 15.75 -10.04 -3.01
C LEU A 385 16.91 -9.09 -3.33
N PHE A 386 17.62 -9.29 -4.45
CA PHE A 386 18.84 -8.54 -4.79
C PHE A 386 18.86 -7.96 -6.22
N PHE A 387 17.93 -8.36 -7.09
CA PHE A 387 17.94 -8.16 -8.54
C PHE A 387 19.11 -8.78 -9.30
N GLU A 388 20.34 -8.69 -8.77
CA GLU A 388 21.55 -9.19 -9.40
C GLU A 388 22.47 -9.87 -8.38
N GLU A 389 23.19 -10.91 -8.81
CA GLU A 389 24.13 -11.63 -7.95
C GLU A 389 25.24 -10.74 -7.36
N LYS A 390 25.69 -9.71 -8.08
CA LYS A 390 26.75 -8.82 -7.57
C LYS A 390 26.35 -8.11 -6.27
N ASN A 391 25.04 -7.88 -6.06
CA ASN A 391 24.50 -7.18 -4.90
C ASN A 391 24.51 -8.04 -3.63
N ILE A 392 24.69 -9.35 -3.77
CA ILE A 392 24.81 -10.31 -2.67
C ILE A 392 25.98 -9.94 -1.76
N LYS A 393 27.16 -9.68 -2.35
CA LYS A 393 28.43 -9.52 -1.60
C LYS A 393 28.38 -8.36 -0.62
N ASP A 394 27.59 -7.35 -0.96
CA ASP A 394 27.42 -6.13 -0.18
C ASP A 394 26.11 -6.15 0.64
N GLU A 395 25.39 -7.29 0.69
CA GLU A 395 24.07 -7.43 1.33
C GLU A 395 23.05 -6.37 0.89
N LYS A 396 23.11 -5.98 -0.39
CA LYS A 396 22.27 -4.92 -0.97
C LYS A 396 20.89 -5.44 -1.37
N PHE A 397 20.02 -5.60 -0.37
CA PHE A 397 18.62 -5.96 -0.59
C PHE A 397 17.85 -4.88 -1.38
N VAL A 398 16.87 -5.33 -2.16
CA VAL A 398 15.88 -4.46 -2.80
C VAL A 398 15.03 -3.77 -1.72
N LYS A 399 14.93 -2.45 -1.81
CA LYS A 399 14.17 -1.60 -0.88
C LYS A 399 12.72 -1.44 -1.34
N TYR A 400 11.91 -2.48 -1.14
CA TYR A 400 10.50 -2.50 -1.53
C TYR A 400 9.64 -1.43 -0.84
N SER A 401 10.04 -0.95 0.35
CA SER A 401 9.40 0.18 1.04
C SER A 401 9.42 1.50 0.24
N LYS A 402 10.27 1.61 -0.80
CA LYS A 402 10.26 2.75 -1.73
C LYS A 402 9.09 2.70 -2.72
N LEU A 403 8.45 1.55 -2.90
CA LEU A 403 7.27 1.41 -3.74
C LEU A 403 6.03 1.69 -2.89
N ASP A 404 5.16 2.55 -3.42
CA ASP A 404 3.83 2.78 -2.84
C ASP A 404 2.95 1.53 -3.06
N PRO A 405 2.07 1.14 -2.11
CA PRO A 405 1.13 0.04 -2.29
C PRO A 405 0.32 0.09 -3.60
N LYS A 406 -0.06 1.28 -4.08
CA LYS A 406 -0.75 1.49 -5.36
C LYS A 406 0.11 1.06 -6.56
N SER A 407 1.41 1.30 -6.48
CA SER A 407 2.40 0.99 -7.53
C SER A 407 2.71 -0.50 -7.66
N PHE A 408 2.41 -1.30 -6.62
CA PHE A 408 2.41 -2.76 -6.75
C PHE A 408 1.28 -3.23 -7.64
N GLY A 409 0.10 -2.60 -7.52
CA GLY A 409 -1.04 -2.91 -8.34
C GLY A 409 -0.75 -2.86 -9.84
N GLU A 410 -0.10 -1.79 -10.29
CA GLU A 410 0.30 -1.59 -11.69
C GLU A 410 1.21 -2.70 -12.23
N LEU A 411 2.15 -3.13 -11.40
CA LEU A 411 3.09 -4.20 -11.75
C LEU A 411 2.37 -5.53 -11.99
N TYR A 412 1.40 -5.86 -11.13
CA TYR A 412 0.64 -7.09 -11.29
C TYR A 412 -0.48 -6.99 -12.33
N GLU A 413 -1.03 -5.82 -12.62
CA GLU A 413 -1.98 -5.66 -13.74
C GLU A 413 -1.36 -6.06 -15.07
N THR A 414 -0.10 -5.69 -15.30
CA THR A 414 0.58 -6.06 -16.53
C THR A 414 0.79 -7.58 -16.62
N LEU A 415 0.92 -8.29 -15.48
CA LEU A 415 0.96 -9.76 -15.45
C LEU A 415 -0.34 -10.39 -15.99
N LEU A 416 -1.48 -9.72 -15.81
CA LEU A 416 -2.78 -10.19 -16.29
C LEU A 416 -2.92 -10.13 -17.81
N GLU A 417 -2.06 -9.36 -18.48
CA GLU A 417 -1.98 -9.36 -19.95
C GLU A 417 -1.45 -10.69 -20.50
N TYR A 418 -0.93 -11.60 -19.67
CA TYR A 418 -0.35 -12.86 -20.15
C TYR A 418 -1.28 -14.07 -19.95
N ASP A 419 -1.15 -15.05 -20.84
CA ASP A 419 -1.77 -16.37 -20.75
C ASP A 419 -0.76 -17.49 -20.98
N LEU A 420 -0.99 -18.64 -20.35
CA LEU A 420 -0.29 -19.88 -20.67
C LEU A 420 -1.02 -20.60 -21.80
N ARG A 421 -0.25 -21.09 -22.76
CA ARG A 421 -0.74 -21.89 -23.89
C ARG A 421 0.13 -23.12 -24.08
N ILE A 422 -0.44 -24.13 -24.72
CA ILE A 422 0.28 -25.32 -25.16
C ILE A 422 0.57 -25.18 -26.65
N ALA A 423 1.77 -25.59 -27.05
CA ALA A 423 2.16 -25.60 -28.44
C ALA A 423 1.55 -26.83 -29.16
N ASP A 424 0.64 -26.60 -30.10
CA ASP A 424 0.05 -27.66 -30.94
C ASP A 424 1.06 -28.24 -31.95
N THR A 425 2.04 -27.42 -32.33
CA THR A 425 3.17 -27.72 -33.22
C THR A 425 4.44 -27.06 -32.67
N THR A 426 5.60 -27.26 -33.31
CA THR A 426 6.80 -26.50 -32.94
C THR A 426 6.62 -25.02 -33.26
N VAL A 427 6.71 -24.18 -32.22
CA VAL A 427 6.62 -22.73 -32.32
C VAL A 427 7.88 -22.08 -31.78
N HIS A 428 8.21 -20.90 -32.30
CA HIS A 428 9.36 -20.10 -31.92
C HIS A 428 8.89 -18.74 -31.41
N ARG A 429 9.54 -18.26 -30.35
CA ARG A 429 9.45 -16.85 -29.98
C ARG A 429 10.49 -16.06 -30.75
N ILE A 430 10.04 -14.97 -31.38
CA ILE A 430 10.88 -14.02 -32.09
C ILE A 430 10.69 -12.62 -31.50
N VAL A 431 11.64 -11.73 -31.77
CA VAL A 431 11.51 -10.29 -31.48
C VAL A 431 11.43 -9.54 -32.80
N GLU A 432 10.35 -8.78 -32.98
CA GLU A 432 10.09 -7.92 -34.14
C GLU A 432 9.67 -6.55 -33.60
N ASP A 433 10.38 -5.48 -33.97
CA ASP A 433 10.17 -4.11 -33.47
C ASP A 433 10.08 -3.98 -31.93
N GLY A 434 10.87 -4.80 -31.21
CA GLY A 434 10.88 -4.81 -29.74
C GLY A 434 9.73 -5.57 -29.10
N VAL A 435 8.85 -6.20 -29.88
CA VAL A 435 7.71 -6.98 -29.41
C VAL A 435 7.99 -8.48 -29.55
N TYR A 436 7.63 -9.24 -28.52
CA TYR A 436 7.72 -10.71 -28.54
C TYR A 436 6.52 -11.31 -29.28
N LEU A 437 6.80 -12.11 -30.30
CA LEU A 437 5.78 -12.78 -31.12
C LEU A 437 6.01 -14.28 -31.16
N ILE A 438 4.92 -15.06 -31.15
CA ILE A 438 4.96 -16.51 -31.36
C ILE A 438 4.68 -16.80 -32.83
N ARG A 439 5.54 -17.61 -33.47
CA ARG A 439 5.42 -18.04 -34.86
C ARG A 439 5.69 -19.52 -35.01
N THR A 440 4.96 -20.18 -35.88
CA THR A 440 5.22 -21.57 -36.26
C THR A 440 6.51 -21.67 -37.09
N GLU A 441 7.09 -22.87 -37.14
CA GLU A 441 8.24 -23.13 -38.01
C GLU A 441 7.93 -22.83 -39.50
N GLU A 442 6.69 -23.05 -39.93
CA GLU A 442 6.25 -22.81 -41.32
C GLU A 442 6.23 -21.32 -41.68
N GLU A 443 5.73 -20.46 -40.78
CA GLU A 443 5.71 -19.01 -40.96
C GLU A 443 7.11 -18.40 -41.07
N LEU A 444 8.13 -19.11 -40.58
CA LEU A 444 9.52 -18.67 -40.55
C LEU A 444 10.40 -19.29 -41.65
N LYS A 445 9.89 -20.23 -42.46
CA LYS A 445 10.67 -21.03 -43.45
C LYS A 445 11.56 -20.18 -44.38
N ASN A 446 11.24 -18.91 -44.62
CA ASN A 446 12.01 -17.99 -45.49
C ASN A 446 12.33 -16.62 -44.85
N LYS A 447 12.19 -16.47 -43.53
CA LYS A 447 12.46 -15.20 -42.83
C LYS A 447 13.69 -15.31 -41.94
N LYS A 448 14.65 -14.39 -42.10
CA LYS A 448 15.81 -14.27 -41.21
C LYS A 448 15.38 -13.48 -39.97
N VAL A 449 14.92 -14.19 -38.95
CA VAL A 449 14.41 -13.62 -37.70
C VAL A 449 15.31 -13.97 -36.52
N ASN A 450 15.34 -13.10 -35.52
CA ASN A 450 16.01 -13.38 -34.26
C ASN A 450 15.12 -14.30 -33.40
N LYS A 451 15.43 -15.61 -33.38
CA LYS A 451 14.74 -16.59 -32.54
C LYS A 451 15.28 -16.53 -31.11
N VAL A 452 14.41 -16.20 -30.15
CA VAL A 452 14.76 -16.10 -28.72
C VAL A 452 14.51 -17.41 -27.98
N ALA A 453 13.44 -18.13 -28.35
CA ALA A 453 13.09 -19.41 -27.75
C ALA A 453 12.39 -20.34 -28.74
N THR A 454 12.41 -21.65 -28.46
CA THR A 454 11.71 -22.68 -29.23
C THR A 454 10.92 -23.57 -28.29
N TYR A 455 9.64 -23.77 -28.58
CA TYR A 455 8.75 -24.64 -27.84
C TYR A 455 8.28 -25.75 -28.77
N LEU A 456 8.64 -26.98 -28.43
CA LEU A 456 8.19 -28.16 -29.15
C LEU A 456 6.70 -28.41 -28.88
N LYS A 457 6.08 -29.19 -29.76
CA LYS A 457 4.72 -29.69 -29.55
C LYS A 457 4.54 -30.25 -28.13
N ASN A 458 3.41 -29.95 -27.51
CA ASN A 458 3.04 -30.30 -26.12
C ASN A 458 3.91 -29.63 -25.04
N ASN A 459 4.70 -28.61 -25.35
CA ASN A 459 5.28 -27.74 -24.32
C ASN A 459 4.40 -26.51 -24.10
N ILE A 460 4.38 -26.03 -22.86
CA ILE A 460 3.75 -24.75 -22.56
C ILE A 460 4.65 -23.57 -22.91
N TYR A 461 4.03 -22.44 -23.21
CA TYR A 461 4.67 -21.15 -23.36
C TYR A 461 3.77 -20.06 -22.78
N LEU A 462 4.39 -19.00 -22.25
CA LEU A 462 3.70 -17.78 -21.84
C LEU A 462 3.48 -16.92 -23.09
N THR A 463 2.38 -16.22 -23.24
CA THR A 463 2.24 -15.22 -24.32
C THR A 463 1.36 -14.08 -23.87
N SER A 464 1.48 -12.93 -24.50
CA SER A 464 0.63 -11.79 -24.18
C SER A 464 -0.67 -11.91 -24.97
N ARG A 465 -1.78 -11.58 -24.31
CA ARG A 465 -3.10 -11.36 -24.91
C ARG A 465 -3.11 -10.16 -25.87
N SER A 466 -2.02 -9.40 -25.97
CA SER A 466 -1.94 -8.05 -26.55
C SER A 466 -2.10 -7.92 -28.07
N LEU A 467 -2.27 -9.01 -28.83
CA LEU A 467 -2.90 -8.91 -30.17
C LEU A 467 -4.41 -8.57 -30.08
N ASP A 468 -5.00 -8.70 -28.88
CA ASP A 468 -6.38 -8.39 -28.51
C ASP A 468 -6.47 -7.23 -27.48
N ARG A 469 -5.49 -6.31 -27.42
CA ARG A 469 -5.47 -5.16 -26.47
C ARG A 469 -6.74 -4.30 -26.49
N LYS A 470 -7.50 -4.30 -27.58
CA LYS A 470 -8.80 -3.61 -27.68
C LYS A 470 -9.94 -4.28 -26.88
N LYS A 471 -9.75 -5.49 -26.34
CA LYS A 471 -10.81 -6.26 -25.65
C LYS A 471 -10.74 -6.24 -24.12
N SER A 472 -9.59 -6.00 -23.48
CA SER A 472 -9.48 -6.10 -22.00
C SER A 472 -9.82 -4.83 -21.25
N GLY A 473 -9.78 -3.64 -21.87
CA GLY A 473 -10.19 -2.38 -21.25
C GLY A 473 -9.37 -1.90 -20.04
N ALA A 474 -8.23 -2.54 -19.74
CA ALA A 474 -7.35 -2.18 -18.64
C ALA A 474 -6.59 -0.89 -18.96
N TYR A 475 -7.18 0.26 -18.60
CA TYR A 475 -6.54 1.57 -18.70
C TYR A 475 -6.27 2.13 -17.31
N TYR A 476 -5.06 2.64 -17.11
CA TYR A 476 -4.69 3.32 -15.88
C TYR A 476 -5.45 4.64 -15.75
N THR A 477 -6.03 4.88 -14.57
CA THR A 477 -6.62 6.18 -14.23
C THR A 477 -5.52 7.05 -13.61
N PRO A 478 -5.20 8.21 -14.19
CA PRO A 478 -4.21 9.12 -13.62
C PRO A 478 -4.51 9.46 -12.15
N ASP A 479 -3.47 9.50 -11.30
CA ASP A 479 -3.59 9.81 -9.87
C ASP A 479 -4.42 11.07 -9.61
N ASP A 480 -4.20 12.15 -10.38
CA ASP A 480 -4.93 13.42 -10.22
C ASP A 480 -6.47 13.26 -10.38
N LEU A 481 -6.90 12.38 -11.30
CA LEU A 481 -8.32 12.11 -11.52
C LEU A 481 -8.88 11.21 -10.41
N THR A 482 -8.11 10.17 -10.04
CA THR A 482 -8.46 9.28 -8.92
C THR A 482 -8.66 10.09 -7.63
N ASP A 483 -7.70 10.93 -7.26
CA ASP A 483 -7.71 11.72 -6.04
C ASP A 483 -8.91 12.68 -6.00
N PHE A 484 -9.22 13.34 -7.12
CA PHE A 484 -10.39 14.20 -7.23
C PHE A 484 -11.70 13.44 -7.01
N MET A 485 -11.87 12.29 -7.67
CA MET A 485 -13.09 11.47 -7.56
C MET A 485 -13.28 10.92 -6.15
N VAL A 486 -12.20 10.42 -5.54
CA VAL A 486 -12.18 9.88 -4.18
C VAL A 486 -12.58 10.96 -3.18
N THR A 487 -11.90 12.11 -3.23
CA THR A 487 -12.14 13.24 -2.33
C THR A 487 -13.59 13.68 -2.41
N SER A 488 -14.06 14.01 -3.62
CA SER A 488 -15.41 14.53 -3.84
C SER A 488 -16.49 13.56 -3.36
N SER A 489 -16.31 12.26 -3.63
CA SER A 489 -17.31 11.23 -3.28
C SER A 489 -17.38 10.99 -1.77
N ILE A 490 -16.24 10.93 -1.09
CA ILE A 490 -16.18 10.64 0.35
C ILE A 490 -16.66 11.85 1.15
N GLU A 491 -16.23 13.08 0.79
CA GLU A 491 -16.68 14.28 1.50
C GLU A 491 -18.20 14.48 1.43
N GLU A 492 -18.83 14.16 0.30
CA GLU A 492 -20.28 14.23 0.16
C GLU A 492 -20.99 13.25 1.12
N GLN A 493 -20.48 12.02 1.25
CA GLN A 493 -21.08 11.02 2.15
C GLN A 493 -20.91 11.39 3.62
N LEU A 494 -19.76 11.95 4.00
CA LEU A 494 -19.47 12.36 5.39
C LEU A 494 -20.36 13.50 5.90
N LYS A 495 -21.06 14.22 5.02
CA LYS A 495 -22.07 15.22 5.41
C LYS A 495 -23.28 14.61 6.12
N THR A 496 -23.59 13.34 5.84
CA THR A 496 -24.85 12.71 6.27
C THR A 496 -24.68 11.38 6.99
N LYS A 497 -23.50 10.75 6.90
CA LYS A 497 -23.25 9.40 7.45
C LYS A 497 -22.06 9.40 8.40
N SER A 498 -22.10 8.51 9.40
CA SER A 498 -20.90 8.11 10.13
C SER A 498 -19.91 7.43 9.17
N PRO A 499 -18.60 7.62 9.35
CA PRO A 499 -17.59 6.92 8.56
C PRO A 499 -17.76 5.39 8.53
N LEU A 500 -18.17 4.76 9.64
CA LEU A 500 -18.31 3.30 9.72
C LEU A 500 -19.50 2.74 8.91
N ASP A 501 -20.40 3.62 8.48
CA ASP A 501 -21.59 3.29 7.69
C ASP A 501 -21.39 3.55 6.19
N ILE A 502 -20.27 4.17 5.80
CA ILE A 502 -19.93 4.37 4.39
C ILE A 502 -19.56 3.03 3.77
N LYS A 503 -20.12 2.76 2.58
CA LYS A 503 -19.86 1.56 1.77
C LYS A 503 -19.29 2.01 0.43
N ILE A 504 -18.03 1.69 0.20
CA ILE A 504 -17.29 2.02 -1.01
C ILE A 504 -17.09 0.73 -1.78
N ILE A 505 -17.60 0.69 -3.01
CA ILE A 505 -17.45 -0.45 -3.91
C ILE A 505 -16.76 -0.01 -5.19
N ASP A 506 -15.74 -0.78 -5.58
CA ASP A 506 -15.20 -0.79 -6.93
C ASP A 506 -15.58 -2.12 -7.59
N ASN A 507 -16.45 -2.06 -8.60
CA ASN A 507 -17.03 -3.23 -9.24
C ASN A 507 -16.19 -3.77 -10.42
N SER A 508 -15.03 -3.18 -10.67
CA SER A 508 -14.01 -3.68 -11.59
C SER A 508 -12.64 -3.32 -11.03
N CYS A 509 -12.38 -3.84 -9.83
CA CYS A 509 -11.35 -3.26 -8.98
C CYS A 509 -9.93 -3.44 -9.50
N GLY A 510 -9.70 -4.38 -10.43
CA GLY A 510 -8.37 -4.66 -10.98
C GLY A 510 -7.39 -4.90 -9.84
N SER A 511 -6.38 -4.04 -9.72
CA SER A 511 -5.36 -4.11 -8.68
C SER A 511 -5.75 -3.45 -7.35
N GLY A 512 -6.93 -2.83 -7.26
CA GLY A 512 -7.42 -2.18 -6.06
C GLY A 512 -6.95 -0.73 -5.92
N HIS A 513 -6.42 -0.10 -6.96
CA HIS A 513 -5.89 1.27 -6.91
C HIS A 513 -6.91 2.28 -6.33
N PHE A 514 -8.15 2.27 -6.82
CA PHE A 514 -9.23 3.12 -6.28
C PHE A 514 -9.59 2.77 -4.83
N LEU A 515 -9.61 1.48 -4.48
CA LEU A 515 -9.95 1.03 -3.14
C LEU A 515 -8.88 1.46 -2.11
N ILE A 516 -7.61 1.40 -2.49
CA ILE A 516 -6.49 1.89 -1.68
C ILE A 516 -6.61 3.40 -1.51
N SER A 517 -6.81 4.16 -2.59
CA SER A 517 -6.99 5.61 -2.53
C SER A 517 -8.18 6.02 -1.66
N CYS A 518 -9.32 5.33 -1.78
CA CYS A 518 -10.50 5.53 -0.95
C CYS A 518 -10.22 5.24 0.53
N LEU A 519 -9.54 4.13 0.83
CA LEU A 519 -9.21 3.74 2.18
C LEU A 519 -8.25 4.74 2.83
N ASP A 520 -7.21 5.14 2.11
CA ASP A 520 -6.23 6.12 2.55
C ASP A 520 -6.96 7.42 2.89
N TYR A 521 -7.66 8.01 1.91
CA TYR A 521 -8.35 9.29 2.10
C TYR A 521 -9.41 9.25 3.21
N LEU A 522 -10.23 8.18 3.28
CA LEU A 522 -11.25 8.07 4.34
C LEU A 522 -10.60 7.99 5.73
N THR A 523 -9.55 7.18 5.88
CA THR A 523 -8.81 7.06 7.15
C THR A 523 -8.24 8.40 7.57
N GLU A 524 -7.61 9.05 6.61
CA GLU A 524 -7.01 10.36 6.75
C GLU A 524 -8.03 11.38 7.26
N LYS A 525 -9.12 11.58 6.52
CA LYS A 525 -10.18 12.53 6.85
C LYS A 525 -10.77 12.28 8.24
N VAL A 526 -11.03 11.01 8.57
CA VAL A 526 -11.65 10.61 9.84
C VAL A 526 -10.68 10.76 11.01
N TRP A 527 -9.40 10.45 10.84
CA TRP A 527 -8.38 10.58 11.88
C TRP A 527 -8.20 12.04 12.34
N TYR A 528 -8.25 12.98 11.39
CA TYR A 528 -8.10 14.41 11.66
C TYR A 528 -9.36 15.05 12.22
N GLU A 529 -10.52 14.50 11.90
CA GLU A 529 -11.81 14.97 12.40
C GLU A 529 -12.41 14.01 13.44
N LEU A 530 -11.57 13.20 14.11
CA LEU A 530 -12.02 12.11 14.98
C LEU A 530 -12.97 12.58 16.09
N ASP A 531 -12.78 13.78 16.61
CA ASP A 531 -13.65 14.37 17.64
C ASP A 531 -15.07 14.69 17.14
N LYS A 532 -15.28 14.75 15.82
CA LYS A 532 -16.63 14.86 15.23
C LYS A 532 -17.36 13.50 15.18
N PHE A 533 -16.63 12.40 15.34
CA PHE A 533 -17.14 11.04 15.15
C PHE A 533 -17.01 10.20 16.43
N GLU A 534 -17.90 10.45 17.40
CA GLU A 534 -17.85 9.82 18.73
C GLU A 534 -18.00 8.29 18.68
N ASP A 535 -18.78 7.77 17.74
CA ASP A 535 -18.95 6.34 17.50
C ASP A 535 -17.67 5.68 16.98
N VAL A 536 -16.98 6.33 16.04
CA VAL A 536 -15.66 5.91 15.54
C VAL A 536 -14.65 5.92 16.67
N LYS A 537 -14.58 6.99 17.46
CA LYS A 537 -13.63 7.15 18.57
C LYS A 537 -13.76 6.04 19.60
N LYS A 538 -15.00 5.70 20.00
CA LYS A 538 -15.28 4.62 20.95
C LYS A 538 -14.85 3.25 20.43
N GLU A 539 -15.20 2.93 19.18
CA GLU A 539 -14.82 1.64 18.60
C GLU A 539 -13.30 1.55 18.40
N LEU A 540 -12.67 2.66 17.97
CA LEU A 540 -11.22 2.75 17.79
C LEU A 540 -10.45 2.55 19.10
N ASP A 541 -10.88 3.17 20.18
CA ASP A 541 -10.28 2.96 21.51
C ASP A 541 -10.36 1.50 21.97
N LYS A 542 -11.48 0.85 21.70
CA LYS A 542 -11.70 -0.55 22.04
C LYS A 542 -10.78 -1.46 21.21
N GLU A 543 -10.71 -1.25 19.89
CA GLU A 543 -9.86 -2.04 19.01
C GLU A 543 -8.37 -1.81 19.30
N TYR A 544 -7.95 -0.56 19.51
CA TYR A 544 -6.57 -0.23 19.84
C TYR A 544 -6.09 -0.92 21.12
N ARG A 545 -6.90 -0.90 22.20
CA ARG A 545 -6.56 -1.61 23.44
C ARG A 545 -6.46 -3.13 23.25
N ALA A 546 -7.33 -3.71 22.44
CA ALA A 546 -7.29 -5.15 22.16
C ALA A 546 -6.02 -5.53 21.39
N ILE A 547 -5.64 -4.74 20.38
CA ILE A 547 -4.42 -4.94 19.60
C ILE A 547 -3.18 -4.77 20.48
N LEU A 548 -3.10 -3.73 21.33
CA LEU A 548 -1.98 -3.54 22.25
C LEU A 548 -1.79 -4.70 23.24
N LYS A 549 -2.87 -5.38 23.61
CA LYS A 549 -2.82 -6.57 24.46
C LYS A 549 -2.24 -7.77 23.70
N GLU A 550 -2.73 -8.03 22.49
CA GLU A 550 -2.23 -9.12 21.64
C GLU A 550 -0.73 -8.93 21.32
N SER A 551 -0.37 -7.69 20.97
CA SER A 551 0.98 -7.32 20.58
C SER A 551 2.00 -7.27 21.74
N GLU A 552 1.55 -7.40 23.00
CA GLU A 552 2.44 -7.52 24.17
C GLU A 552 3.33 -8.76 24.07
N GLU A 553 2.78 -9.86 23.55
CA GLU A 553 3.49 -11.14 23.45
C GLU A 553 4.73 -11.05 22.54
N TYR A 554 4.71 -10.10 21.62
CA TYR A 554 5.69 -9.94 20.56
C TYR A 554 6.63 -8.74 20.75
N ASP A 555 6.51 -8.00 21.86
CA ASP A 555 7.34 -6.83 22.21
C ASP A 555 7.29 -5.68 21.16
N VAL A 556 6.13 -5.47 20.54
CA VAL A 556 5.95 -4.47 19.46
C VAL A 556 4.93 -3.39 19.80
N ARG A 557 4.62 -3.17 21.09
CA ARG A 557 3.62 -2.18 21.51
C ARG A 557 3.91 -0.77 20.99
N ASP A 558 5.17 -0.35 21.08
CA ASP A 558 5.58 1.01 20.75
C ASP A 558 5.52 1.32 19.25
N SER A 559 5.39 0.31 18.40
CA SER A 559 5.32 0.48 16.94
C SER A 559 3.88 0.60 16.40
N ILE A 560 2.86 0.43 17.26
CA ILE A 560 1.46 0.37 16.80
C ILE A 560 0.84 1.76 16.79
N SER A 561 0.60 2.27 15.59
CA SER A 561 -0.15 3.49 15.36
C SER A 561 -1.66 3.27 15.50
N LYS A 562 -2.32 4.14 16.27
CA LYS A 562 -3.78 4.14 16.40
C LYS A 562 -4.47 4.55 15.10
N GLU A 563 -3.82 5.36 14.26
CA GLU A 563 -4.28 5.69 12.91
C GLU A 563 -4.30 4.43 12.02
N LEU A 564 -3.27 3.58 12.12
CA LEU A 564 -3.22 2.32 11.38
C LEU A 564 -4.30 1.34 11.85
N VAL A 565 -4.65 1.35 13.15
CA VAL A 565 -5.82 0.60 13.65
C VAL A 565 -7.12 1.16 13.04
N LEU A 566 -7.30 2.48 12.99
CA LEU A 566 -8.44 3.09 12.30
C LEU A 566 -8.51 2.69 10.83
N LYS A 567 -7.37 2.68 10.13
CA LYS A 567 -7.27 2.25 8.74
C LYS A 567 -7.76 0.81 8.57
N ARG A 568 -7.29 -0.09 9.42
CA ARG A 568 -7.69 -1.49 9.43
C ARG A 568 -9.19 -1.67 9.71
N MET A 569 -9.75 -0.89 10.63
CA MET A 569 -11.18 -0.85 10.92
C MET A 569 -12.01 -0.42 9.70
N LEU A 570 -11.58 0.65 9.04
CA LEU A 570 -12.27 1.20 7.87
C LEU A 570 -12.16 0.26 6.67
N LEU A 571 -11.01 -0.39 6.46
CA LEU A 571 -10.87 -1.48 5.48
C LEU A 571 -11.95 -2.54 5.68
N LYS A 572 -12.05 -3.06 6.91
CA LYS A 572 -13.00 -4.13 7.24
C LYS A 572 -14.46 -3.70 7.11
N LYS A 573 -14.78 -2.44 7.43
CA LYS A 573 -16.19 -2.00 7.49
C LYS A 573 -16.65 -1.31 6.21
N CYS A 574 -15.77 -0.73 5.39
CA CYS A 574 -16.15 0.22 4.35
C CYS A 574 -15.76 -0.18 2.93
N ILE A 575 -14.74 -1.01 2.74
CA ILE A 575 -14.12 -1.27 1.43
C ILE A 575 -14.63 -2.59 0.84
N TYR A 576 -15.10 -2.55 -0.41
CA TYR A 576 -15.64 -3.69 -1.16
C TYR A 576 -15.12 -3.65 -2.60
N GLY A 577 -14.87 -4.82 -3.19
CA GLY A 577 -14.29 -4.94 -4.51
C GLY A 577 -14.84 -6.15 -5.26
N VAL A 578 -15.06 -6.01 -6.57
CA VAL A 578 -15.39 -7.13 -7.44
C VAL A 578 -14.51 -7.07 -8.68
N ASP A 579 -13.97 -8.21 -9.10
CA ASP A 579 -13.33 -8.35 -10.40
C ASP A 579 -13.63 -9.72 -11.01
N ILE A 580 -13.69 -9.80 -12.34
CA ILE A 580 -13.93 -11.06 -13.03
C ILE A 580 -12.69 -11.96 -13.02
N ASN A 581 -11.50 -11.36 -12.90
CA ASN A 581 -10.24 -12.06 -12.89
C ASN A 581 -9.85 -12.45 -11.45
N PRO A 582 -9.71 -13.77 -11.14
CA PRO A 582 -9.27 -14.22 -9.82
C PRO A 582 -7.97 -13.59 -9.36
N ILE A 583 -7.02 -13.38 -10.29
CA ILE A 583 -5.71 -12.83 -9.96
C ILE A 583 -5.82 -11.36 -9.53
N SER A 584 -6.68 -10.56 -10.17
CA SER A 584 -6.95 -9.17 -9.78
C SER A 584 -7.46 -9.06 -8.34
N VAL A 585 -8.37 -9.97 -7.95
CA VAL A 585 -8.88 -10.07 -6.58
C VAL A 585 -7.75 -10.36 -5.58
N GLU A 586 -6.83 -11.27 -5.92
CA GLU A 586 -5.66 -11.56 -5.10
C GLU A 586 -4.71 -10.37 -4.95
N ILE A 587 -4.43 -9.67 -6.05
CA ILE A 587 -3.58 -8.47 -6.06
C ILE A 587 -4.22 -7.35 -5.22
N THR A 588 -5.53 -7.16 -5.35
CA THR A 588 -6.29 -6.17 -4.57
C THR A 588 -6.18 -6.48 -3.09
N MET A 589 -6.44 -7.73 -2.67
CA MET A 589 -6.34 -8.11 -1.26
C MET A 589 -4.92 -7.95 -0.73
N LEU A 590 -3.90 -8.37 -1.50
CA LEU A 590 -2.49 -8.17 -1.13
C LEU A 590 -2.17 -6.71 -0.88
N SER A 591 -2.54 -5.84 -1.81
CA SER A 591 -2.24 -4.41 -1.72
C SER A 591 -2.94 -3.76 -0.52
N LEU A 592 -4.18 -4.15 -0.23
CA LEU A 592 -4.91 -3.70 0.97
C LEU A 592 -4.28 -4.23 2.27
N TRP A 593 -3.81 -5.47 2.30
CA TRP A 593 -3.11 -6.04 3.46
C TRP A 593 -1.77 -5.36 3.71
N ILE A 594 -0.96 -5.14 2.67
CA ILE A 594 0.29 -4.38 2.76
C ILE A 594 0.03 -2.99 3.35
N ASN A 595 -1.03 -2.33 2.89
CA ASN A 595 -1.39 -0.98 3.30
C ASN A 595 -1.97 -0.88 4.73
N THR A 596 -2.38 -1.99 5.34
CA THR A 596 -3.03 -2.04 6.68
C THR A 596 -2.36 -3.00 7.66
N PHE A 597 -1.17 -3.47 7.33
CA PHE A 597 -0.48 -4.50 8.09
C PHE A 597 -0.05 -3.98 9.49
N ILE A 598 -0.43 -4.71 10.54
CA ILE A 598 0.04 -4.47 11.92
C ILE A 598 0.68 -5.74 12.44
N PHE A 599 1.96 -5.67 12.80
CA PHE A 599 2.67 -6.82 13.36
C PHE A 599 2.06 -7.23 14.71
N GLY A 600 1.97 -8.54 14.93
CA GLY A 600 1.32 -9.10 16.12
C GLY A 600 -0.18 -9.36 15.96
N THR A 601 -0.77 -8.95 14.83
CA THR A 601 -2.19 -9.21 14.54
C THR A 601 -2.33 -10.03 13.25
N PRO A 602 -3.42 -10.81 13.11
CA PRO A 602 -3.76 -11.40 11.82
C PRO A 602 -3.98 -10.36 10.73
N LEU A 603 -3.95 -10.77 9.47
CA LEU A 603 -4.47 -9.99 8.35
C LEU A 603 -5.99 -9.88 8.46
N SER A 604 -6.55 -8.73 8.05
CA SER A 604 -7.99 -8.52 8.07
C SER A 604 -8.69 -9.54 7.19
N PHE A 605 -9.79 -10.11 7.67
CA PHE A 605 -10.60 -11.05 6.89
C PHE A 605 -11.49 -10.26 5.92
N ILE A 606 -11.04 -10.13 4.67
CA ILE A 606 -11.68 -9.29 3.63
C ILE A 606 -12.09 -10.09 2.39
N GLU A 607 -11.91 -11.42 2.40
CA GLU A 607 -12.27 -12.33 1.30
C GLU A 607 -13.78 -12.33 1.00
N HIS A 608 -14.60 -11.87 1.94
CA HIS A 608 -16.04 -11.69 1.78
C HIS A 608 -16.42 -10.30 1.24
N HIS A 609 -15.46 -9.38 1.14
CA HIS A 609 -15.61 -8.02 0.61
C HIS A 609 -15.00 -7.87 -0.78
N ILE A 610 -13.86 -8.52 -1.03
CA ILE A 610 -13.17 -8.53 -2.33
C ILE A 610 -13.44 -9.88 -2.98
N LYS A 611 -14.19 -9.90 -4.09
CA LYS A 611 -14.79 -11.11 -4.65
C LYS A 611 -14.52 -11.27 -6.13
N VAL A 612 -14.30 -12.52 -6.54
CA VAL A 612 -14.38 -12.90 -7.95
C VAL A 612 -15.83 -12.86 -8.38
N GLY A 613 -16.15 -12.08 -9.41
CA GLY A 613 -17.49 -11.94 -9.91
C GLY A 613 -17.57 -11.14 -11.20
N ASN A 614 -18.61 -11.40 -11.98
CA ASN A 614 -18.93 -10.56 -13.14
C ASN A 614 -19.89 -9.46 -12.70
N ALA A 615 -19.42 -8.23 -12.58
CA ALA A 615 -20.23 -7.09 -12.13
C ALA A 615 -21.41 -6.74 -13.06
N LEU A 616 -21.41 -7.22 -14.31
CA LEU A 616 -22.55 -7.06 -15.23
C LEU A 616 -23.66 -8.09 -14.95
N LEU A 617 -23.30 -9.24 -14.38
CA LEU A 617 -24.19 -10.34 -14.02
C LEU A 617 -24.56 -10.25 -12.54
N GLY A 618 -25.24 -9.16 -12.17
CA GLY A 618 -25.74 -8.93 -10.81
C GLY A 618 -26.98 -8.05 -10.77
N TYR A 619 -27.59 -7.99 -9.59
CA TYR A 619 -28.71 -7.12 -9.24
C TYR A 619 -28.51 -6.55 -7.84
N THR A 620 -28.88 -5.30 -7.63
CA THR A 620 -29.22 -4.86 -6.26
C THR A 620 -30.47 -5.58 -5.78
N LYS A 621 -30.66 -5.67 -4.46
CA LYS A 621 -31.84 -6.33 -3.86
C LYS A 621 -33.15 -5.78 -4.43
N ASP A 622 -33.25 -4.46 -4.55
CA ASP A 622 -34.47 -3.80 -5.01
C ASP A 622 -34.69 -3.99 -6.52
N GLU A 623 -33.64 -3.83 -7.34
CA GLU A 623 -33.70 -4.13 -8.78
C GLU A 623 -34.13 -5.57 -9.05
N PHE A 624 -33.59 -6.52 -8.29
CA PHE A 624 -33.94 -7.93 -8.40
C PHE A 624 -35.45 -8.13 -8.17
N PHE A 625 -35.98 -7.61 -7.07
CA PHE A 625 -37.40 -7.77 -6.76
C PHE A 625 -38.31 -7.03 -7.75
N ASP A 626 -37.90 -5.87 -8.25
CA ASP A 626 -38.67 -5.10 -9.21
C ASP A 626 -38.73 -5.77 -10.59
N ILE A 627 -37.61 -6.27 -11.10
CA ILE A 627 -37.56 -7.00 -12.36
C ILE A 627 -38.34 -8.30 -12.24
N THR A 628 -38.15 -9.03 -11.14
CA THR A 628 -38.87 -10.28 -10.90
C THR A 628 -40.38 -10.04 -10.84
N LYS A 629 -40.82 -8.95 -10.19
CA LYS A 629 -42.24 -8.56 -10.13
C LYS A 629 -42.81 -8.25 -11.52
N LYS A 630 -42.10 -7.44 -12.31
CA LYS A 630 -42.56 -6.99 -13.64
C LYS A 630 -42.62 -8.13 -14.65
N LYS A 631 -41.69 -9.07 -14.58
CA LYS A 631 -41.56 -10.14 -15.57
C LYS A 631 -42.36 -11.39 -15.18
N PHE A 632 -42.51 -11.71 -13.89
CA PHE A 632 -43.04 -13.00 -13.41
C PHE A 632 -44.28 -12.85 -12.52
N GLU A 633 -45.26 -12.02 -12.93
CA GLU A 633 -46.46 -11.68 -12.15
C GLU A 633 -47.19 -12.89 -11.55
N SER A 634 -47.32 -13.98 -12.32
CA SER A 634 -47.80 -15.30 -11.86
C SER A 634 -46.67 -16.10 -11.23
N GLY A 635 -46.66 -16.26 -9.90
CA GLY A 635 -45.65 -17.03 -9.14
C GLY A 635 -44.76 -16.16 -8.23
N PHE A 636 -44.69 -14.85 -8.49
CA PHE A 636 -43.87 -13.90 -7.74
C PHE A 636 -44.08 -13.92 -6.22
N SER A 637 -45.30 -14.15 -5.71
CA SER A 637 -45.56 -14.13 -4.26
C SER A 637 -44.82 -15.24 -3.51
N LEU A 638 -44.73 -16.45 -4.08
CA LEU A 638 -44.05 -17.58 -3.45
C LEU A 638 -42.53 -17.41 -3.52
N PHE A 639 -42.02 -17.01 -4.70
CA PHE A 639 -40.61 -16.68 -4.91
C PHE A 639 -40.15 -15.57 -3.97
N LYS A 640 -40.93 -14.49 -3.88
CA LYS A 640 -40.60 -13.34 -3.04
C LYS A 640 -40.47 -13.73 -1.58
N LYS A 641 -41.33 -14.61 -1.05
CA LYS A 641 -41.23 -15.07 0.33
C LYS A 641 -39.95 -15.87 0.54
N ARG A 642 -39.70 -16.89 -0.29
CA ARG A 642 -38.52 -17.76 -0.15
C ARG A 642 -37.20 -17.02 -0.36
N ILE A 643 -37.13 -16.16 -1.37
CA ILE A 643 -35.95 -15.34 -1.63
C ILE A 643 -35.70 -14.38 -0.47
N LYS A 644 -36.74 -13.74 0.09
CA LYS A 644 -36.58 -12.90 1.29
C LYS A 644 -36.05 -13.69 2.48
N GLU A 645 -36.57 -14.90 2.73
CA GLU A 645 -36.06 -15.78 3.78
C GLU A 645 -34.57 -16.06 3.59
N ILE A 646 -34.17 -16.45 2.37
CA ILE A 646 -32.76 -16.71 2.05
C ILE A 646 -31.93 -15.44 2.24
N THR A 647 -32.33 -14.30 1.66
CA THR A 647 -31.61 -13.04 1.80
C THR A 647 -31.46 -12.63 3.27
N THR A 648 -32.47 -12.83 4.11
CA THR A 648 -32.38 -12.58 5.55
C THR A 648 -31.39 -13.51 6.25
N ILE A 649 -31.32 -14.79 5.87
CA ILE A 649 -30.30 -15.72 6.38
C ILE A 649 -28.90 -15.23 6.01
N LEU A 650 -28.71 -14.85 4.74
CA LEU A 650 -27.44 -14.33 4.23
C LEU A 650 -27.03 -13.01 4.92
N GLU A 651 -27.97 -12.07 5.08
CA GLU A 651 -27.78 -10.82 5.81
C GLU A 651 -27.37 -11.10 7.27
N ASN A 652 -28.02 -12.05 7.95
CA ASN A 652 -27.67 -12.42 9.32
C ASN A 652 -26.25 -13.00 9.42
N SER A 653 -25.84 -13.86 8.48
CA SER A 653 -24.48 -14.39 8.44
C SER A 653 -23.45 -13.27 8.21
N TYR A 654 -23.75 -12.33 7.32
CA TYR A 654 -22.89 -11.16 7.10
C TYR A 654 -22.78 -10.27 8.34
N GLN A 655 -23.89 -9.99 9.03
CA GLN A 655 -23.87 -9.20 10.28
C GLN A 655 -23.06 -9.89 11.38
N LYS A 656 -23.09 -11.23 11.47
CA LYS A 656 -22.24 -11.98 12.40
C LYS A 656 -20.75 -11.77 12.11
N ILE A 657 -20.34 -11.84 10.83
CA ILE A 657 -18.93 -11.60 10.44
C ILE A 657 -18.54 -10.15 10.73
N LYS A 658 -19.40 -9.17 10.39
CA LYS A 658 -19.17 -7.73 10.65
C LYS A 658 -19.01 -7.43 12.15
N GLY A 659 -19.69 -8.17 13.02
CA GLY A 659 -19.64 -8.00 14.47
C GLY A 659 -18.46 -8.67 15.17
N ILE A 660 -17.64 -9.44 14.45
CA ILE A 660 -16.40 -10.03 14.98
C ILE A 660 -15.26 -9.06 14.69
N ASN A 661 -14.38 -8.76 15.64
CA ASN A 661 -13.15 -7.99 15.38
C ASN A 661 -12.08 -8.91 14.79
N ASP A 662 -11.06 -8.42 14.10
CA ASP A 662 -10.01 -9.26 13.47
C ASP A 662 -8.68 -9.15 14.23
N ASN A 663 -8.76 -9.14 15.56
CA ASN A 663 -7.61 -8.77 16.40
C ASN A 663 -6.81 -9.99 16.88
N THR A 664 -7.42 -11.17 16.91
CA THR A 664 -6.81 -12.43 17.37
C THR A 664 -7.01 -13.56 16.36
N LYS A 665 -6.28 -14.66 16.55
CA LYS A 665 -6.45 -15.89 15.76
C LYS A 665 -7.87 -16.45 15.82
N GLU A 666 -8.45 -16.58 17.01
CA GLU A 666 -9.78 -17.19 17.19
C GLU A 666 -10.87 -16.38 16.50
N ASN A 667 -10.70 -15.06 16.53
CA ASN A 667 -11.56 -14.10 15.84
C ASN A 667 -11.60 -14.37 14.33
N ILE A 668 -10.45 -14.53 13.68
CA ILE A 668 -10.35 -14.84 12.25
C ILE A 668 -10.91 -16.23 11.95
N GLU A 669 -10.56 -17.25 12.74
CA GLU A 669 -11.06 -18.62 12.56
C GLU A 669 -12.59 -18.67 12.63
N LYS A 670 -13.19 -17.91 13.56
CA LYS A 670 -14.64 -17.79 13.68
C LYS A 670 -15.26 -17.11 12.46
N SER A 671 -14.70 -16.00 11.98
CA SER A 671 -15.17 -15.32 10.76
C SER A 671 -15.09 -16.22 9.53
N LYS A 672 -13.96 -16.92 9.35
CA LYS A 672 -13.76 -17.88 8.26
C LYS A 672 -14.74 -19.05 8.32
N LYS A 673 -14.99 -19.61 9.51
CA LYS A 673 -15.95 -20.69 9.68
C LYS A 673 -17.36 -20.27 9.26
N ILE A 674 -17.84 -19.12 9.74
CA ILE A 674 -19.16 -18.58 9.38
C ILE A 674 -19.24 -18.35 7.86
N TYR A 675 -18.18 -17.83 7.27
CA TYR A 675 -18.13 -17.58 5.83
C TYR A 675 -18.06 -18.86 4.98
N GLN A 676 -17.33 -19.88 5.43
CA GLN A 676 -17.31 -21.19 4.76
C GLN A 676 -18.68 -21.87 4.82
N GLU A 677 -19.38 -21.79 5.95
CA GLU A 677 -20.76 -22.27 6.08
C GLU A 677 -21.71 -21.51 5.14
N TYR A 678 -21.49 -20.20 4.96
CA TYR A 678 -22.23 -19.35 4.03
C TYR A 678 -21.98 -19.71 2.56
N GLU A 679 -20.71 -19.84 2.14
CA GLU A 679 -20.34 -20.15 0.74
C GLU A 679 -20.75 -21.57 0.35
N LYS A 680 -20.73 -22.53 1.28
CA LYS A 680 -21.15 -23.92 1.04
C LYS A 680 -22.67 -24.13 1.17
N SER A 681 -23.44 -23.07 1.46
CA SER A 681 -24.88 -23.21 1.63
C SER A 681 -25.59 -23.32 0.28
N GLU A 682 -26.44 -24.33 0.11
CA GLU A 682 -27.30 -24.49 -1.08
C GLU A 682 -28.11 -23.22 -1.36
N ASN A 683 -28.50 -22.49 -0.31
CA ASN A 683 -29.19 -21.22 -0.39
C ASN A 683 -28.43 -20.16 -1.22
N THR A 684 -27.11 -20.05 -1.04
CA THR A 684 -26.27 -19.11 -1.79
C THR A 684 -26.20 -19.51 -3.27
N ASP A 685 -25.98 -20.79 -3.55
CA ASP A 685 -25.91 -21.32 -4.92
C ASP A 685 -27.26 -21.16 -5.63
N ASN A 686 -28.35 -21.48 -4.96
CA ASN A 686 -29.72 -21.31 -5.46
C ASN A 686 -29.97 -19.86 -5.86
N LEU A 687 -29.61 -18.89 -5.02
CA LEU A 687 -29.76 -17.47 -5.37
C LEU A 687 -28.87 -17.06 -6.55
N ARG A 688 -27.61 -17.51 -6.61
CA ARG A 688 -26.71 -17.22 -7.74
C ARG A 688 -27.30 -17.74 -9.07
N ILE A 689 -27.85 -18.95 -9.06
CA ILE A 689 -28.48 -19.57 -10.24
C ILE A 689 -29.74 -18.79 -10.62
N ILE A 690 -30.63 -18.48 -9.67
CA ILE A 690 -31.86 -17.72 -9.93
C ILE A 690 -31.53 -16.34 -10.49
N PHE A 691 -30.55 -15.63 -9.92
CA PHE A 691 -30.12 -14.32 -10.40
C PHE A 691 -29.60 -14.41 -11.84
N SER A 692 -28.79 -15.42 -12.15
CA SER A 692 -28.27 -15.66 -13.50
C SER A 692 -29.38 -15.99 -14.49
N LEU A 693 -30.34 -16.85 -14.12
CA LEU A 693 -31.49 -17.20 -14.98
C LEU A 693 -32.34 -15.97 -15.32
N ILE A 694 -32.66 -15.14 -14.34
CA ILE A 694 -33.44 -13.91 -14.55
C ILE A 694 -32.65 -12.91 -15.40
N LYS A 695 -31.34 -12.80 -15.21
CA LYS A 695 -30.48 -11.94 -16.02
C LYS A 695 -30.41 -12.40 -17.47
N LEU A 696 -30.18 -13.69 -17.71
CA LEU A 696 -30.16 -14.28 -19.05
C LEU A 696 -31.50 -14.09 -19.76
N TYR A 697 -32.61 -14.37 -19.07
CA TYR A 697 -33.94 -14.11 -19.61
C TYR A 697 -34.17 -12.62 -19.91
N SER A 698 -33.68 -11.72 -19.07
CA SER A 698 -33.78 -10.28 -19.32
C SER A 698 -32.95 -9.85 -20.53
N LEU A 699 -31.75 -10.43 -20.71
CA LEU A 699 -30.84 -10.12 -21.80
C LEU A 699 -31.25 -10.75 -23.13
N SER A 700 -32.00 -11.86 -23.12
CA SER A 700 -32.50 -12.49 -24.36
C SER A 700 -33.50 -11.63 -25.13
N PHE A 701 -34.05 -10.57 -24.52
CA PHE A 701 -34.86 -9.58 -25.22
C PHE A 701 -34.02 -8.60 -26.05
N ASP A 702 -32.72 -8.48 -25.77
CA ASP A 702 -31.81 -7.68 -26.58
C ASP A 702 -31.36 -8.48 -27.80
N LYS A 703 -31.99 -8.20 -28.94
CA LYS A 703 -31.70 -8.87 -30.21
C LYS A 703 -30.23 -8.70 -30.65
N SER A 704 -29.51 -7.70 -30.15
CA SER A 704 -28.10 -7.50 -30.49
C SER A 704 -27.18 -8.57 -29.87
N LEU A 705 -27.60 -9.24 -28.80
CA LEU A 705 -26.81 -10.25 -28.09
C LEU A 705 -26.97 -11.66 -28.66
N ASN A 706 -27.95 -11.89 -29.54
CA ASN A 706 -28.22 -13.17 -30.20
C ASN A 706 -28.33 -14.36 -29.22
N ILE A 707 -28.97 -14.15 -28.07
CA ILE A 707 -29.18 -15.16 -27.03
C ILE A 707 -30.51 -15.87 -27.28
N GLU A 708 -30.48 -17.14 -27.66
CA GLU A 708 -31.66 -18.00 -27.62
C GLU A 708 -31.86 -18.53 -26.19
N PHE A 709 -33.02 -18.25 -25.60
CA PHE A 709 -33.32 -18.65 -24.22
C PHE A 709 -34.75 -19.19 -24.12
N SER A 710 -34.96 -20.08 -23.15
CA SER A 710 -36.25 -20.73 -22.91
C SER A 710 -37.39 -19.73 -22.70
N ASP A 711 -38.63 -20.17 -22.93
CA ASP A 711 -39.80 -19.35 -22.66
C ASP A 711 -39.95 -19.04 -21.17
N ILE A 712 -40.81 -18.06 -20.85
CA ILE A 712 -40.99 -17.61 -19.47
C ILE A 712 -41.47 -18.73 -18.54
N ALA A 713 -42.29 -19.67 -19.06
CA ALA A 713 -42.82 -20.78 -18.29
C ALA A 713 -41.70 -21.75 -17.87
N GLY A 714 -40.76 -22.03 -18.78
CA GLY A 714 -39.56 -22.83 -18.47
C GLY A 714 -38.68 -22.17 -17.42
N VAL A 715 -38.47 -20.85 -17.49
CA VAL A 715 -37.69 -20.10 -16.48
C VAL A 715 -38.37 -20.14 -15.11
N ILE A 716 -39.70 -19.93 -15.05
CA ILE A 716 -40.47 -20.03 -13.81
C ILE A 716 -40.34 -21.44 -13.20
N SER A 717 -40.51 -22.49 -14.01
CA SER A 717 -40.42 -23.87 -13.55
C SER A 717 -39.03 -24.20 -12.99
N LEU A 718 -37.95 -23.75 -13.65
CA LEU A 718 -36.58 -23.91 -13.14
C LEU A 718 -36.40 -23.24 -11.77
N ILE A 719 -36.89 -22.00 -11.61
CA ILE A 719 -36.83 -21.28 -10.33
C ILE A 719 -37.64 -22.01 -9.25
N GLU A 720 -38.83 -22.53 -9.56
CA GLU A 720 -39.63 -23.35 -8.63
C GLU A 720 -38.89 -24.60 -8.18
N ASN A 721 -38.25 -25.31 -9.12
CA ASN A 721 -37.49 -26.53 -8.81
C ASN A 721 -36.29 -26.23 -7.90
N ILE A 722 -35.54 -25.16 -8.19
CA ILE A 722 -34.42 -24.69 -7.37
C ILE A 722 -34.90 -24.32 -5.95
N LEU A 723 -35.99 -23.58 -5.83
CA LEU A 723 -36.49 -23.12 -4.52
C LEU A 723 -37.19 -24.20 -3.70
N SER A 724 -37.67 -25.28 -4.34
CA SER A 724 -38.38 -26.38 -3.67
C SER A 724 -37.48 -27.52 -3.21
N ASN A 725 -36.15 -27.42 -3.39
CA ASN A 725 -35.17 -28.48 -3.08
C ASN A 725 -35.55 -29.85 -3.70
N LYS A 726 -36.27 -29.86 -4.82
CA LYS A 726 -36.51 -31.09 -5.58
C LYS A 726 -35.30 -31.34 -6.47
N THR A 727 -34.43 -32.24 -6.05
CA THR A 727 -33.38 -32.81 -6.89
C THR A 727 -33.99 -33.41 -8.16
N PHE A 728 -33.41 -33.08 -9.32
CA PHE A 728 -33.60 -33.83 -10.56
C PHE A 728 -32.72 -35.08 -10.56
#